data_AF-A0A3Q9J439-F1
#
_entry.id   AF-A0A3Q9J439-F1
#
_cell.length_a   1.000
_cell.length_b   1.000
_cell.length_c   1.000
_cell.angle_alpha   90.00
_cell.angle_beta   90.00
_cell.angle_gamma   90.00
#
_symmetry.space_group_name_H-M   'P 1'
#
loop_
_entity.id
_entity.type
_entity.pdbx_description
1 polymer ?
#
loop_
_entity_poly.entity_id
_entity_poly.type
_entity_poly.pdbx_seq_one_letter_code
_entity_poly.pdbx_strand_id
1 'polypeptide(L)'
;MTLSLERARTRTPVTWLTIIGVILLPVLIGGILVAALYNPTERLDEMTAAVVNADEPVTIDGQYTPLGRQLTAGLVEGSDQIPSNLTWVISNDEDAAAGLADGRYQAVVTIPENFSAAATSSGQQLQGTGTAQQALIQVSTPPDAKIVDDAITSQITQAAASILGRTLSSATLENVFVGFTTLGDQLGTAADGAAQLADGARQSSDGATQLAGGANDIADGVDQLAGGAGGIASGASGIATGATQLSSGAAQLSGGLDATGSGLDRLAAGATASANGARQIADGVAQLPSVPPEVVEAANGLAANSGEISRRATDAAAQLSQLAATCAQQGGSAELCDGLATASQRADEALPVVTDALSQSGQLADGVSKLATFGPTLTAGLTGLADGIDELATGATQSADGVTQLAAGADGLASGASQLSDGASQLSGGASQLAGGATTAADGTRQWSAGAAALGAGVSQLADGSSTLADGLRQASTALPSLSDGGAQNLADVVADPVAAEGAGTSLFGAAAVPLLAVLALWVGGLATYIALQAVSRRALTSRRSSAMLALAGFAPGAVIGAVQGLLVAGAVQLAASYSWSDWFAFAALCVLAGVTFAAVNQALVAALRGIGRWIGALVTVFAIATGVISTVPAWLTSVAGLMPTAPAYQAFIGVLTGAGGVGAGVTGMVVWTVLSFVVTVIVVARRRTVAARAFVAASALPA
;
A
#
# COMPACT_ATOMS: atom_id res chain seq x y z
N MET A 1 -8.10 106.12 -14.86
CA MET A 1 -6.81 105.73 -15.48
C MET A 1 -7.10 104.75 -16.60
N THR A 2 -7.08 105.23 -17.85
CA THR A 2 -7.24 104.41 -19.06
C THR A 2 -5.86 103.99 -19.52
N LEU A 3 -5.64 102.69 -19.71
CA LEU A 3 -4.39 102.18 -20.26
C LEU A 3 -4.43 102.27 -21.78
N SER A 4 -3.31 102.59 -22.41
CA SER A 4 -3.11 102.59 -23.87
C SER A 4 -2.99 101.17 -24.43
N LEU A 5 -3.96 100.32 -24.11
CA LEU A 5 -4.12 98.98 -24.67
C LEU A 5 -5.29 99.01 -25.65
N GLU A 6 -5.03 98.65 -26.91
CA GLU A 6 -6.06 98.60 -27.94
C GLU A 6 -6.95 97.37 -27.77
N ARG A 7 -8.28 97.58 -27.82
CA ARG A 7 -9.25 96.49 -27.77
C ARG A 7 -9.58 96.03 -29.19
N ALA A 8 -9.51 94.72 -29.44
CA ALA A 8 -9.91 94.14 -30.72
C ALA A 8 -11.36 94.56 -31.10
N ARG A 9 -11.49 95.26 -32.24
CA ARG A 9 -12.75 95.68 -32.88
C ARG A 9 -13.62 96.73 -32.15
N THR A 10 -13.09 97.51 -31.21
CA THR A 10 -13.82 98.68 -30.64
C THR A 10 -12.92 99.87 -30.28
N ARG A 11 -13.38 101.10 -30.53
CA ARG A 11 -12.67 102.36 -30.15
C ARG A 11 -12.77 102.73 -28.66
N THR A 12 -13.28 101.85 -27.79
CA THR A 12 -13.40 102.13 -26.35
C THR A 12 -12.10 101.75 -25.62
N PRO A 13 -11.52 102.64 -24.79
CA PRO A 13 -10.28 102.34 -24.08
C PRO A 13 -10.48 101.20 -23.06
N VAL A 14 -9.43 100.40 -22.86
CA VAL A 14 -9.41 99.37 -21.82
C VAL A 14 -9.33 100.04 -20.45
N THR A 15 -10.27 99.72 -19.57
CA THR A 15 -10.28 100.21 -18.18
C THR A 15 -9.50 99.26 -17.27
N TRP A 16 -8.95 99.76 -16.16
CA TRP A 16 -8.27 98.94 -15.16
C TRP A 16 -9.15 97.81 -14.60
N LEU A 17 -10.45 98.08 -14.42
CA LEU A 17 -11.45 97.08 -14.01
C LEU A 17 -11.54 95.90 -14.99
N THR A 18 -11.42 96.16 -16.29
CA THR A 18 -11.42 95.08 -17.30
C THR A 18 -10.16 94.22 -17.25
N ILE A 19 -9.02 94.74 -16.80
CA ILE A 19 -7.78 93.96 -16.68
C ILE A 19 -7.81 93.14 -15.40
N ILE A 20 -8.16 93.74 -14.26
CA ILE A 20 -8.38 93.02 -13.00
C ILE A 20 -9.38 91.88 -13.21
N GLY A 21 -10.51 92.17 -13.87
CA GLY A 21 -11.53 91.17 -14.15
C GLY A 21 -11.07 90.03 -15.06
N VAL A 22 -10.05 90.21 -15.91
CA VAL A 22 -9.45 89.15 -16.75
C VAL A 22 -8.40 88.35 -15.98
N ILE A 23 -7.65 88.99 -15.09
CA ILE A 23 -6.67 88.33 -14.22
C ILE A 23 -7.36 87.45 -13.17
N LEU A 24 -8.53 87.87 -12.67
CA LEU A 24 -9.22 87.18 -11.55
C LEU A 24 -10.19 86.05 -11.92
N LEU A 25 -10.96 86.05 -13.01
CA LEU A 25 -10.47 85.34 -14.18
C LEU A 25 -10.26 83.84 -13.93
N PRO A 26 -9.09 83.32 -14.33
CA PRO A 26 -8.66 81.95 -14.06
C PRO A 26 -8.66 81.58 -12.57
N VAL A 27 -8.38 82.51 -11.64
CA VAL A 27 -8.34 82.21 -10.19
C VAL A 27 -9.72 81.85 -9.65
N LEU A 28 -10.77 82.56 -10.06
CA LEU A 28 -12.14 82.31 -9.63
C LEU A 28 -12.67 81.00 -10.24
N ILE A 29 -12.33 80.73 -11.51
CA ILE A 29 -12.63 79.43 -12.15
C ILE A 29 -11.92 78.29 -11.43
N GLY A 30 -10.60 78.43 -11.22
CA GLY A 30 -9.78 77.44 -10.54
C GLY A 30 -10.23 77.20 -9.10
N GLY A 31 -10.56 78.26 -8.35
CA GLY A 31 -11.05 78.17 -6.98
C GLY A 31 -12.39 77.42 -6.88
N ILE A 32 -13.33 77.68 -7.78
CA ILE A 32 -14.62 76.96 -7.82
C ILE A 32 -14.41 75.48 -8.18
N LEU A 33 -13.58 75.19 -9.18
CA LEU A 33 -13.33 73.82 -9.61
C LEU A 33 -12.54 73.02 -8.56
N VAL A 34 -11.53 73.62 -7.91
CA VAL A 34 -10.80 72.97 -6.80
C VAL A 34 -11.73 72.72 -5.61
N ALA A 35 -12.51 73.72 -5.19
CA ALA A 35 -13.45 73.53 -4.08
C ALA A 35 -14.53 72.47 -4.36
N ALA A 36 -14.88 72.25 -5.64
CA ALA A 36 -15.88 71.27 -6.04
C ALA A 36 -15.32 69.87 -6.35
N LEU A 37 -14.09 69.77 -6.88
CA LEU A 37 -13.57 68.54 -7.49
C LEU A 37 -12.24 68.04 -6.87
N TYR A 38 -11.62 68.78 -5.94
CA TYR A 38 -10.40 68.34 -5.25
C TYR A 38 -10.74 67.35 -4.14
N ASN A 39 -10.03 66.21 -4.10
CA ASN A 39 -10.16 65.13 -3.12
C ASN A 39 -11.62 64.77 -2.74
N PRO A 40 -12.48 64.43 -3.71
CA PRO A 40 -13.86 64.07 -3.39
C PRO A 40 -13.97 62.82 -2.53
N THR A 41 -12.97 61.93 -2.59
CA THR A 41 -12.89 60.70 -1.80
C THR A 41 -12.68 60.95 -0.29
N GLU A 42 -12.16 62.13 0.10
CA GLU A 42 -12.01 62.51 1.52
C GLU A 42 -13.30 63.11 2.11
N ARG A 43 -14.31 63.36 1.28
CA ARG A 43 -15.62 63.93 1.67
C ARG A 43 -16.77 62.95 1.46
N LEU A 44 -16.45 61.67 1.41
CA LEU A 44 -17.43 60.60 1.26
C LEU A 44 -18.22 60.37 2.55
N ASP A 45 -17.74 60.86 3.69
CA ASP A 45 -18.45 60.87 4.96
C ASP A 45 -19.75 61.68 4.88
N GLU A 46 -19.81 62.66 3.98
CA GLU A 46 -21.03 63.40 3.63
C GLU A 46 -22.05 62.56 2.83
N MET A 47 -21.66 61.39 2.30
CA MET A 47 -22.55 60.46 1.61
C MET A 47 -23.05 59.37 2.57
N THR A 48 -24.36 59.16 2.57
CA THR A 48 -25.07 58.13 3.33
C THR A 48 -25.40 56.95 2.42
N ALA A 49 -24.92 55.76 2.77
CA ALA A 49 -25.24 54.51 2.09
C ALA A 49 -26.00 53.58 3.06
N ALA A 50 -26.91 52.78 2.54
CA ALA A 50 -27.61 51.77 3.33
C ALA A 50 -27.12 50.37 3.00
N VAL A 51 -27.07 49.50 4.01
CA VAL A 51 -26.81 48.07 3.84
C VAL A 51 -28.03 47.29 4.32
N VAL A 52 -28.55 46.44 3.43
CA VAL A 52 -29.63 45.50 3.73
C VAL A 52 -29.02 44.11 3.78
N ASN A 53 -29.13 43.44 4.92
CA ASN A 53 -28.58 42.10 5.09
C ASN A 53 -29.72 41.09 5.30
N ALA A 54 -30.04 40.35 4.26
CA ALA A 54 -31.01 39.26 4.29
C ALA A 54 -30.34 37.89 4.52
N ASP A 55 -29.00 37.82 4.60
CA ASP A 55 -28.23 36.56 4.66
C ASP A 55 -28.64 35.62 5.80
N GLU A 56 -28.85 34.35 5.45
CA GLU A 56 -28.97 33.26 6.41
C GLU A 56 -27.61 32.59 6.66
N PRO A 57 -27.17 32.52 7.92
CA PRO A 57 -25.90 31.93 8.28
C PRO A 57 -25.90 30.41 8.10
N VAL A 58 -24.76 29.85 7.71
CA VAL A 58 -24.58 28.40 7.55
C VAL A 58 -23.79 27.80 8.71
N THR A 59 -23.92 26.49 8.91
CA THR A 59 -23.11 25.75 9.89
C THR A 59 -22.10 24.87 9.16
N ILE A 60 -20.82 25.04 9.46
CA ILE A 60 -19.72 24.24 8.91
C ILE A 60 -19.01 23.58 10.08
N ASP A 61 -18.92 22.25 10.08
CA ASP A 61 -18.27 21.46 11.14
C ASP A 61 -18.78 21.80 12.57
N GLY A 62 -20.07 22.07 12.69
CA GLY A 62 -20.71 22.45 13.95
C GLY A 62 -20.42 23.89 14.40
N GLN A 63 -19.67 24.68 13.64
CA GLN A 63 -19.43 26.10 13.86
C GLN A 63 -20.40 26.94 13.02
N TYR A 64 -20.93 27.98 13.64
CA TYR A 64 -21.89 28.88 13.03
C TYR A 64 -21.16 30.00 12.27
N THR A 65 -21.42 30.13 10.97
CA THR A 65 -20.64 30.96 10.04
C THR A 65 -21.55 32.02 9.38
N PRO A 66 -21.70 33.22 9.99
CA PRO A 66 -22.57 34.28 9.50
C PRO A 66 -21.82 35.27 8.59
N LEU A 67 -21.45 34.85 7.38
CA LEU A 67 -20.59 35.66 6.49
C LEU A 67 -21.25 36.96 6.05
N GLY A 68 -22.56 37.00 5.82
CA GLY A 68 -23.27 38.23 5.47
C GLY A 68 -23.24 39.27 6.61
N ARG A 69 -23.30 38.82 7.87
CA ARG A 69 -23.12 39.71 9.03
C ARG A 69 -21.68 40.21 9.15
N GLN A 70 -20.69 39.37 8.87
CA GLN A 70 -19.28 39.80 8.86
C GLN A 70 -19.02 40.83 7.75
N LEU A 71 -19.61 40.64 6.55
CA LEU A 71 -19.56 41.62 5.48
C LEU A 71 -20.26 42.93 5.90
N THR A 72 -21.44 42.86 6.50
CA THR A 72 -22.17 44.04 7.00
C THR A 72 -21.32 44.82 8.00
N ALA A 73 -20.68 44.13 8.96
CA ALA A 73 -19.80 44.76 9.94
C ALA A 73 -18.58 45.40 9.27
N GLY A 74 -17.94 44.70 8.33
CA GLY A 74 -16.79 45.22 7.58
C GLY A 74 -17.11 46.44 6.73
N LEU A 75 -18.32 46.52 6.16
CA LEU A 75 -18.79 47.71 5.43
C LEU A 75 -18.97 48.91 6.38
N VAL A 76 -19.61 48.69 7.54
CA VAL A 76 -19.92 49.76 8.51
C VAL A 76 -18.66 50.28 9.22
N GLU A 77 -17.87 49.38 9.79
CA GLU A 77 -16.71 49.70 10.63
C GLU A 77 -15.45 50.04 9.81
N GLY A 78 -15.37 49.52 8.58
CA GLY A 78 -14.17 49.58 7.75
C GLY A 78 -13.10 48.58 8.20
N SER A 79 -11.91 48.69 7.62
CA SER A 79 -10.76 47.83 7.93
C SER A 79 -9.46 48.65 7.98
N ASP A 80 -8.40 48.06 8.54
CA ASP A 80 -7.05 48.69 8.57
C ASP A 80 -6.52 49.07 7.19
N GLN A 81 -7.00 48.40 6.13
CA GLN A 81 -6.56 48.60 4.75
C GLN A 81 -7.51 49.51 3.95
N ILE A 82 -8.79 49.59 4.35
CA ILE A 82 -9.81 50.42 3.73
C ILE A 82 -10.67 51.04 4.84
N PRO A 83 -10.42 52.30 5.23
CA PRO A 83 -11.22 52.97 6.25
C PRO A 83 -12.67 53.15 5.75
N SER A 84 -13.63 53.06 6.67
CA SER A 84 -15.02 53.42 6.38
C SER A 84 -15.07 54.91 6.03
N ASN A 85 -15.37 55.18 4.77
CA ASN A 85 -15.39 56.52 4.21
C ASN A 85 -16.81 56.96 3.85
N LEU A 86 -17.83 56.14 4.10
CA LEU A 86 -19.25 56.46 3.89
C LEU A 86 -19.98 56.39 5.23
N THR A 87 -21.04 57.18 5.38
CA THR A 87 -21.95 57.01 6.51
C THR A 87 -22.89 55.83 6.23
N TRP A 88 -22.62 54.69 6.84
CA TRP A 88 -23.45 53.48 6.66
C TRP A 88 -24.65 53.42 7.60
N VAL A 89 -25.81 53.10 7.05
CA VAL A 89 -27.05 52.84 7.80
C VAL A 89 -27.47 51.40 7.56
N ILE A 90 -27.57 50.60 8.61
CA ILE A 90 -28.17 49.27 8.51
C ILE A 90 -29.69 49.47 8.35
N SER A 91 -30.24 48.98 7.25
CA SER A 91 -31.63 49.20 6.86
C SER A 91 -32.30 47.88 6.45
N ASN A 92 -33.58 47.95 6.07
CA ASN A 92 -34.36 46.87 5.47
C ASN A 92 -34.80 47.28 4.05
N ASP A 93 -35.30 46.32 3.26
CA ASP A 93 -35.66 46.56 1.85
C ASP A 93 -36.60 47.75 1.65
N GLU A 94 -37.61 47.90 2.52
CA GLU A 94 -38.60 48.97 2.43
C GLU A 94 -37.99 50.35 2.70
N ASP A 95 -37.23 50.49 3.79
CA ASP A 95 -36.57 51.76 4.12
C ASP A 95 -35.45 52.10 3.14
N ALA A 96 -34.70 51.10 2.67
CA ALA A 96 -33.64 51.27 1.68
C ALA A 96 -34.20 51.74 0.33
N ALA A 97 -35.29 51.13 -0.16
CA ALA A 97 -35.95 51.55 -1.39
C ALA A 97 -36.58 52.95 -1.26
N ALA A 98 -37.22 53.26 -0.13
CA ALA A 98 -37.74 54.59 0.14
C ALA A 98 -36.62 55.63 0.21
N GLY A 99 -35.51 55.29 0.87
CA GLY A 99 -34.34 56.16 1.02
C GLY A 99 -33.58 56.44 -0.27
N LEU A 100 -33.59 55.50 -1.23
CA LEU A 100 -33.09 55.75 -2.59
C LEU A 100 -34.01 56.71 -3.35
N ALA A 101 -35.33 56.54 -3.22
CA ALA A 101 -36.31 57.32 -3.97
C ALA A 101 -36.43 58.78 -3.48
N ASP A 102 -36.29 59.01 -2.17
CA ASP A 102 -36.35 60.35 -1.56
C ASP A 102 -34.97 61.04 -1.44
N GLY A 103 -33.89 60.34 -1.79
CA GLY A 103 -32.51 60.83 -1.80
C GLY A 103 -31.80 60.77 -0.44
N ARG A 104 -32.40 60.17 0.60
CA ARG A 104 -31.72 59.92 1.90
C ARG A 104 -30.50 59.01 1.76
N TYR A 105 -30.56 58.03 0.87
CA TYR A 105 -29.46 57.11 0.59
C TYR A 105 -28.93 57.34 -0.83
N GLN A 106 -27.63 57.52 -0.96
CA GLN A 106 -26.96 57.65 -2.26
C GLN A 106 -26.54 56.30 -2.85
N ALA A 107 -26.61 55.24 -2.05
CA ALA A 107 -26.41 53.85 -2.46
C ALA A 107 -27.06 52.88 -1.48
N VAL A 108 -27.50 51.73 -1.98
CA VAL A 108 -27.95 50.59 -1.18
C VAL A 108 -27.16 49.35 -1.60
N VAL A 109 -26.57 48.66 -0.62
CA VAL A 109 -25.93 47.34 -0.79
C VAL A 109 -26.84 46.29 -0.16
N THR A 110 -27.31 45.33 -0.95
CA THR A 110 -28.17 44.24 -0.50
C THR A 110 -27.40 42.93 -0.52
N ILE A 111 -27.31 42.26 0.63
CA ILE A 111 -26.74 40.93 0.80
C ILE A 111 -27.91 39.94 0.81
N PRO A 112 -28.04 39.04 -0.19
CA PRO A 112 -29.19 38.14 -0.30
C PRO A 112 -29.14 36.99 0.71
N GLU A 113 -30.28 36.33 0.91
CA GLU A 113 -30.47 35.22 1.87
C GLU A 113 -29.47 34.07 1.70
N ASN A 114 -29.05 33.78 0.47
CA ASN A 114 -28.17 32.65 0.17
C ASN A 114 -26.68 33.00 0.20
N PHE A 115 -26.28 34.19 0.67
CA PHE A 115 -24.91 34.68 0.56
C PHE A 115 -23.88 33.77 1.26
N SER A 116 -24.08 33.45 2.53
CA SER A 116 -23.19 32.57 3.31
C SER A 116 -23.15 31.14 2.76
N ALA A 117 -24.27 30.64 2.24
CA ALA A 117 -24.35 29.34 1.59
C ALA A 117 -23.57 29.31 0.27
N ALA A 118 -23.74 30.32 -0.57
CA ALA A 118 -23.00 30.45 -1.82
C ALA A 118 -21.51 30.61 -1.57
N ALA A 119 -21.11 31.49 -0.64
CA ALA A 119 -19.70 31.78 -0.32
C ALA A 119 -18.91 30.55 0.19
N THR A 120 -19.60 29.52 0.68
CA THR A 120 -19.00 28.30 1.25
C THR A 120 -19.26 27.05 0.41
N SER A 121 -20.00 27.19 -0.70
CA SER A 121 -20.41 26.09 -1.59
C SER A 121 -19.24 25.40 -2.30
N SER A 122 -18.12 26.09 -2.49
CA SER A 122 -16.88 25.51 -3.05
C SER A 122 -16.35 24.37 -2.18
N GLY A 123 -16.38 24.53 -0.85
CA GLY A 123 -16.03 23.48 0.12
C GLY A 123 -16.96 22.28 0.06
N GLN A 124 -18.25 22.50 -0.16
CA GLN A 124 -19.24 21.42 -0.29
C GLN A 124 -19.03 20.60 -1.58
N GLN A 125 -18.76 21.27 -2.71
CA GLN A 125 -18.44 20.57 -3.97
C GLN A 125 -17.16 19.72 -3.84
N LEU A 126 -16.16 20.20 -3.11
CA LEU A 126 -14.92 19.45 -2.82
C LEU A 126 -15.17 18.17 -1.99
N GLN A 127 -16.21 18.18 -1.14
CA GLN A 127 -16.66 17.00 -0.38
C GLN A 127 -17.63 16.11 -1.18
N GLY A 128 -17.89 16.42 -2.44
CA GLY A 128 -18.80 15.68 -3.33
C GLY A 128 -20.29 15.97 -3.09
N THR A 129 -20.62 17.02 -2.33
CA THR A 129 -21.99 17.40 -2.00
C THR A 129 -22.31 18.79 -2.55
N GLY A 130 -23.14 18.90 -3.59
CA GLY A 130 -23.56 20.20 -4.13
C GLY A 130 -22.65 20.78 -5.22
N THR A 131 -22.88 22.05 -5.57
CA THR A 131 -22.22 22.76 -6.68
C THR A 131 -21.70 24.11 -6.21
N ALA A 132 -20.49 24.49 -6.64
CA ALA A 132 -19.88 25.78 -6.38
C ALA A 132 -20.69 26.90 -7.03
N GLN A 133 -20.94 27.95 -6.25
CA GLN A 133 -21.72 29.12 -6.60
C GLN A 133 -20.99 30.36 -6.07
N GLN A 134 -20.96 31.44 -6.85
CA GLN A 134 -20.46 32.73 -6.36
C GLN A 134 -21.48 33.38 -5.42
N ALA A 135 -21.00 34.02 -4.35
CA ALA A 135 -21.85 34.82 -3.49
C ALA A 135 -22.06 36.21 -4.12
N LEU A 136 -23.28 36.50 -4.54
CA LEU A 136 -23.62 37.76 -5.20
C LEU A 136 -24.11 38.79 -4.18
N ILE A 137 -23.62 40.02 -4.29
CA ILE A 137 -24.19 41.20 -3.59
C ILE A 137 -24.77 42.17 -4.61
N GLN A 138 -25.89 42.80 -4.27
CA GLN A 138 -26.57 43.72 -5.18
C GLN A 138 -26.33 45.17 -4.76
N VAL A 139 -25.97 46.02 -5.71
CA VAL A 139 -25.78 47.46 -5.49
C VAL A 139 -26.80 48.25 -6.28
N SER A 140 -27.51 49.15 -5.62
CA SER A 140 -28.50 50.04 -6.22
C SER A 140 -28.17 51.50 -5.93
N THR A 141 -28.24 52.36 -6.95
CA THR A 141 -28.03 53.82 -6.84
C THR A 141 -29.26 54.60 -7.30
N PRO A 142 -29.47 55.85 -6.82
CA PRO A 142 -30.60 56.68 -7.24
C PRO A 142 -30.58 57.00 -8.75
N PRO A 143 -31.75 57.16 -9.41
CA PRO A 143 -31.82 57.47 -10.84
C PRO A 143 -31.17 58.81 -11.25
N ASP A 144 -31.03 59.75 -10.31
CA ASP A 144 -30.46 61.09 -10.52
C ASP A 144 -29.02 61.26 -9.97
N ALA A 145 -28.38 60.13 -9.62
CA ALA A 145 -27.00 60.06 -9.15
C ALA A 145 -26.04 60.79 -10.10
N LYS A 146 -25.06 61.51 -9.54
CA LYS A 146 -24.11 62.28 -10.35
C LYS A 146 -23.05 61.35 -10.95
N ILE A 147 -22.35 61.87 -11.96
CA ILE A 147 -21.47 61.12 -12.86
C ILE A 147 -20.46 60.24 -12.11
N VAL A 148 -19.96 60.71 -10.97
CA VAL A 148 -18.89 60.05 -10.23
C VAL A 148 -19.39 59.24 -9.02
N ASP A 149 -20.67 59.39 -8.61
CA ASP A 149 -21.21 58.73 -7.40
C ASP A 149 -21.36 57.22 -7.58
N ASP A 150 -21.74 56.77 -8.78
CA ASP A 150 -21.89 55.36 -9.15
C ASP A 150 -20.51 54.65 -9.23
N ALA A 151 -19.49 55.37 -9.72
CA ALA A 151 -18.13 54.88 -9.83
C ALA A 151 -17.42 54.76 -8.46
N ILE A 152 -17.72 55.66 -7.52
CA ILE A 152 -17.16 55.61 -6.16
C ILE A 152 -17.77 54.46 -5.36
N THR A 153 -19.10 54.31 -5.42
CA THR A 153 -19.82 53.26 -4.69
C THR A 153 -19.45 51.86 -5.19
N SER A 154 -19.32 51.70 -6.51
CA SER A 154 -18.92 50.42 -7.12
C SER A 154 -17.47 50.03 -6.81
N GLN A 155 -16.53 50.99 -6.79
CA GLN A 155 -15.13 50.71 -6.42
C GLN A 155 -14.99 50.28 -4.95
N ILE A 156 -15.72 50.93 -4.04
CA ILE A 156 -15.69 50.58 -2.61
C ILE A 156 -16.33 49.19 -2.39
N THR A 157 -17.41 48.89 -3.10
CA THR A 157 -18.10 47.59 -2.97
C THR A 157 -17.32 46.42 -3.60
N GLN A 158 -16.65 46.64 -4.73
CA GLN A 158 -15.73 45.65 -5.31
C GLN A 158 -14.49 45.43 -4.42
N ALA A 159 -13.98 46.50 -3.79
CA ALA A 159 -12.87 46.36 -2.86
C ALA A 159 -13.25 45.53 -1.63
N ALA A 160 -14.46 45.74 -1.07
CA ALA A 160 -15.01 44.94 0.03
C ALA A 160 -15.23 43.46 -0.37
N ALA A 161 -15.80 43.21 -1.55
CA ALA A 161 -15.94 41.86 -2.10
C ALA A 161 -14.59 41.15 -2.27
N SER A 162 -13.55 41.88 -2.73
CA SER A 162 -12.21 41.32 -2.94
C SER A 162 -11.48 40.90 -1.64
N ILE A 163 -11.78 41.54 -0.50
CA ILE A 163 -11.12 41.26 0.79
C ILE A 163 -11.66 39.96 1.37
N LEU A 164 -12.97 39.77 1.37
CA LEU A 164 -13.60 38.49 1.73
C LEU A 164 -13.25 37.41 0.71
N GLY A 165 -13.20 37.79 -0.57
CA GLY A 165 -12.75 37.00 -1.70
C GLY A 165 -11.46 36.24 -1.39
N ARG A 166 -10.39 37.00 -1.16
CA ARG A 166 -9.04 36.48 -0.89
C ARG A 166 -8.94 35.58 0.34
N THR A 167 -9.70 35.89 1.40
CA THR A 167 -9.68 35.11 2.65
C THR A 167 -10.30 33.72 2.44
N LEU A 168 -11.41 33.65 1.70
CA LEU A 168 -12.08 32.39 1.36
C LEU A 168 -11.26 31.57 0.34
N SER A 169 -10.64 32.23 -0.64
CA SER A 169 -9.75 31.60 -1.63
C SER A 169 -8.53 30.95 -0.98
N SER A 170 -7.84 31.64 -0.08
CA SER A 170 -6.63 31.11 0.58
C SER A 170 -6.94 29.90 1.46
N ALA A 171 -8.02 29.99 2.26
CA ALA A 171 -8.45 28.91 3.14
C ALA A 171 -8.85 27.64 2.36
N THR A 172 -9.46 27.81 1.19
CA THR A 172 -9.89 26.67 0.35
C THR A 172 -8.71 26.04 -0.39
N LEU A 173 -7.81 26.85 -0.97
CA LEU A 173 -6.67 26.35 -1.74
C LEU A 173 -5.63 25.64 -0.87
N GLU A 174 -5.35 26.15 0.34
CA GLU A 174 -4.37 25.55 1.25
C GLU A 174 -4.82 24.16 1.74
N ASN A 175 -6.09 24.02 2.14
CA ASN A 175 -6.62 22.76 2.64
C ASN A 175 -6.73 21.67 1.56
N VAL A 176 -7.02 22.03 0.31
CA VAL A 176 -7.21 21.07 -0.79
C VAL A 176 -5.88 20.59 -1.36
N PHE A 177 -4.95 21.51 -1.66
CA PHE A 177 -3.67 21.11 -2.25
C PHE A 177 -2.80 20.32 -1.28
N VAL A 178 -2.71 20.75 -0.02
CA VAL A 178 -1.94 20.03 1.01
C VAL A 178 -2.57 18.67 1.32
N GLY A 179 -3.90 18.58 1.33
CA GLY A 179 -4.63 17.33 1.52
C GLY A 179 -4.34 16.28 0.44
N PHE A 180 -4.37 16.68 -0.84
CA PHE A 180 -4.10 15.75 -1.94
C PHE A 180 -2.63 15.34 -2.05
N THR A 181 -1.69 16.25 -1.80
CA THR A 181 -0.25 15.90 -1.76
C THR A 181 0.03 14.92 -0.62
N THR A 182 -0.50 15.18 0.57
CA THR A 182 -0.33 14.28 1.74
C THR A 182 -0.91 12.89 1.47
N LEU A 183 -2.09 12.82 0.84
CA LEU A 183 -2.73 11.55 0.51
C LEU A 183 -1.96 10.79 -0.58
N GLY A 184 -1.40 11.49 -1.57
CA GLY A 184 -0.50 10.90 -2.57
C GLY A 184 0.76 10.30 -1.95
N ASP A 185 1.41 11.03 -1.04
CA ASP A 185 2.61 10.57 -0.33
C ASP A 185 2.32 9.38 0.58
N GLN A 186 1.18 9.39 1.28
CA GLN A 186 0.74 8.27 2.14
C GLN A 186 0.39 7.02 1.32
N LEU A 187 -0.30 7.17 0.17
CA LEU A 187 -0.57 6.07 -0.75
C LEU A 187 0.73 5.50 -1.34
N GLY A 188 1.70 6.37 -1.67
CA GLY A 188 3.04 5.95 -2.10
C GLY A 188 3.77 5.15 -1.02
N THR A 189 3.78 5.65 0.21
CA THR A 189 4.38 4.95 1.37
C THR A 189 3.70 3.60 1.63
N ALA A 190 2.37 3.53 1.53
CA ALA A 190 1.62 2.29 1.67
C ALA A 190 1.95 1.30 0.54
N ALA A 191 2.10 1.78 -0.69
CA ALA A 191 2.51 0.95 -1.83
C ALA A 191 3.91 0.37 -1.63
N ASP A 192 4.85 1.17 -1.14
CA ASP A 192 6.21 0.71 -0.85
C ASP A 192 6.22 -0.30 0.32
N GLY A 193 5.40 -0.09 1.34
CA GLY A 193 5.19 -1.06 2.42
C GLY A 193 4.61 -2.39 1.90
N ALA A 194 3.63 -2.34 1.00
CA ALA A 194 3.07 -3.53 0.36
C ALA A 194 4.09 -4.25 -0.52
N ALA A 195 4.96 -3.51 -1.21
CA ALA A 195 6.07 -4.08 -1.99
C ALA A 195 7.12 -4.75 -1.09
N GLN A 196 7.50 -4.14 0.03
CA GLN A 196 8.39 -4.75 1.02
C GLN A 196 7.78 -6.03 1.62
N LEU A 197 6.47 -6.03 1.89
CA LEU A 197 5.77 -7.22 2.35
C LEU A 197 5.79 -8.32 1.28
N ALA A 198 5.58 -7.96 0.00
CA ALA A 198 5.68 -8.91 -1.11
C ALA A 198 7.09 -9.53 -1.21
N ASP A 199 8.14 -8.71 -1.10
CA ASP A 199 9.53 -9.16 -1.14
C ASP A 199 9.86 -10.10 0.04
N GLY A 200 9.46 -9.72 1.25
CA GLY A 200 9.65 -10.56 2.45
C GLY A 200 8.86 -11.88 2.40
N ALA A 201 7.66 -11.85 1.81
CA ALA A 201 6.88 -13.05 1.54
C ALA A 201 7.57 -13.94 0.51
N ARG A 202 8.10 -13.41 -0.60
CA ARG A 202 8.89 -14.22 -1.56
C ARG A 202 10.09 -14.88 -0.90
N GLN A 203 10.85 -14.15 -0.09
CA GLN A 203 11.98 -14.72 0.65
C GLN A 203 11.54 -15.84 1.63
N SER A 204 10.39 -15.68 2.28
CA SER A 204 9.83 -16.69 3.17
C SER A 204 9.32 -17.92 2.41
N SER A 205 8.73 -17.73 1.23
CA SER A 205 8.33 -18.82 0.32
C SER A 205 9.53 -19.63 -0.16
N ASP A 206 10.63 -18.96 -0.53
CA ASP A 206 11.88 -19.61 -0.91
C ASP A 206 12.45 -20.42 0.26
N GLY A 207 12.44 -19.86 1.47
CA GLY A 207 12.82 -20.56 2.70
C GLY A 207 11.97 -21.79 3.00
N ALA A 208 10.65 -21.70 2.80
CA ALA A 208 9.74 -22.84 2.96
C ALA A 208 10.00 -23.94 1.91
N THR A 209 10.35 -23.55 0.68
CA THR A 209 10.76 -24.47 -0.39
C THR A 209 12.07 -25.18 -0.05
N GLN A 210 13.06 -24.45 0.48
CA GLN A 210 14.31 -25.04 0.96
C GLN A 210 14.07 -25.99 2.14
N LEU A 211 13.16 -25.64 3.06
CA LEU A 211 12.78 -26.51 4.17
C LEU A 211 12.13 -27.82 3.68
N ALA A 212 11.24 -27.74 2.69
CA ALA A 212 10.67 -28.92 2.05
C ALA A 212 11.74 -29.79 1.37
N GLY A 213 12.69 -29.16 0.68
CA GLY A 213 13.86 -29.84 0.10
C GLY A 213 14.68 -30.60 1.16
N GLY A 214 15.09 -29.91 2.22
CA GLY A 214 15.85 -30.54 3.31
C GLY A 214 15.07 -31.63 4.06
N ALA A 215 13.75 -31.49 4.17
CA ALA A 215 12.90 -32.54 4.72
C ALA A 215 12.87 -33.79 3.81
N ASN A 216 12.84 -33.63 2.49
CA ASN A 216 12.97 -34.76 1.57
C ASN A 216 14.35 -35.44 1.70
N ASP A 217 15.43 -34.66 1.80
CA ASP A 217 16.78 -35.22 2.00
C ASP A 217 16.88 -36.04 3.30
N ILE A 218 16.26 -35.57 4.37
CA ILE A 218 16.16 -36.31 5.64
C ILE A 218 15.34 -37.59 5.46
N ALA A 219 14.19 -37.52 4.77
CA ALA A 219 13.36 -38.69 4.52
C ALA A 219 14.13 -39.76 3.73
N ASP A 220 14.86 -39.37 2.70
CA ASP A 220 15.71 -40.26 1.90
C ASP A 220 16.82 -40.90 2.76
N GLY A 221 17.48 -40.11 3.61
CA GLY A 221 18.49 -40.62 4.55
C GLY A 221 17.92 -41.61 5.58
N VAL A 222 16.70 -41.36 6.04
CA VAL A 222 15.99 -42.26 6.96
C VAL A 222 15.51 -43.53 6.26
N ASP A 223 15.06 -43.44 5.00
CA ASP A 223 14.71 -44.61 4.19
C ASP A 223 15.96 -45.49 3.92
N GLN A 224 17.13 -44.88 3.71
CA GLN A 224 18.41 -45.63 3.67
C GLN A 224 18.73 -46.32 4.99
N LEU A 225 18.50 -45.66 6.14
CA LEU A 225 18.65 -46.27 7.46
C LEU A 225 17.68 -47.45 7.64
N ALA A 226 16.42 -47.31 7.21
CA ALA A 226 15.42 -48.37 7.26
C ALA A 226 15.85 -49.58 6.42
N GLY A 227 16.34 -49.33 5.19
CA GLY A 227 16.89 -50.36 4.31
C GLY A 227 18.09 -51.08 4.93
N GLY A 228 19.03 -50.32 5.51
CA GLY A 228 20.20 -50.88 6.21
C GLY A 228 19.82 -51.74 7.41
N ALA A 229 18.88 -51.26 8.23
CA ALA A 229 18.35 -52.01 9.37
C ALA A 229 17.61 -53.29 8.91
N GLY A 230 16.85 -53.23 7.82
CA GLY A 230 16.23 -54.41 7.20
C GLY A 230 17.26 -55.43 6.69
N GLY A 231 18.40 -54.96 6.16
CA GLY A 231 19.54 -55.79 5.79
C GLY A 231 20.15 -56.51 6.99
N ILE A 232 20.37 -55.79 8.11
CA ILE A 232 20.85 -56.39 9.38
C ILE A 232 19.85 -57.41 9.90
N ALA A 233 18.54 -57.11 9.88
CA ALA A 233 17.50 -58.03 10.33
C ALA A 233 17.52 -59.35 9.55
N SER A 234 17.63 -59.25 8.22
CA SER A 234 17.70 -60.40 7.32
C SER A 234 18.97 -61.24 7.56
N GLY A 235 20.13 -60.57 7.67
CA GLY A 235 21.40 -61.22 7.96
C GLY A 235 21.40 -61.94 9.31
N ALA A 236 20.88 -61.30 10.35
CA ALA A 236 20.76 -61.87 11.68
C ALA A 236 19.80 -63.08 11.71
N SER A 237 18.69 -63.03 10.95
CA SER A 237 17.80 -64.20 10.78
C SER A 237 18.51 -65.37 10.08
N GLY A 238 19.39 -65.07 9.11
CA GLY A 238 20.23 -66.07 8.46
C GLY A 238 21.21 -66.74 9.43
N ILE A 239 21.87 -65.94 10.28
CA ILE A 239 22.76 -66.44 11.35
C ILE A 239 21.97 -67.31 12.33
N ALA A 240 20.80 -66.88 12.78
CA ALA A 240 19.96 -67.65 13.69
C ALA A 240 19.58 -69.03 13.12
N THR A 241 19.21 -69.05 11.83
CA THR A 241 18.89 -70.29 11.12
C THR A 241 20.09 -71.22 11.04
N GLY A 242 21.27 -70.70 10.66
CA GLY A 242 22.51 -71.48 10.60
C GLY A 242 22.96 -72.00 11.97
N ALA A 243 22.82 -71.19 13.01
CA ALA A 243 23.13 -71.57 14.38
C ALA A 243 22.18 -72.66 14.92
N THR A 244 20.89 -72.61 14.56
CA THR A 244 19.92 -73.67 14.87
C THR A 244 20.27 -74.99 14.18
N GLN A 245 20.71 -74.94 12.92
CA GLN A 245 21.18 -76.13 12.19
C GLN A 245 22.46 -76.71 12.82
N LEU A 246 23.43 -75.86 13.17
CA LEU A 246 24.65 -76.28 13.86
C LEU A 246 24.34 -76.92 15.23
N SER A 247 23.42 -76.32 16.00
CA SER A 247 22.99 -76.84 17.29
C SER A 247 22.37 -78.24 17.15
N SER A 248 21.49 -78.41 16.17
CA SER A 248 20.85 -79.69 15.87
C SER A 248 21.86 -80.75 15.44
N GLY A 249 22.81 -80.40 14.57
CA GLY A 249 23.86 -81.31 14.12
C GLY A 249 24.82 -81.71 15.24
N ALA A 250 25.18 -80.77 16.12
CA ALA A 250 26.01 -81.05 17.30
C ALA A 250 25.29 -81.96 18.31
N ALA A 251 23.98 -81.76 18.54
CA ALA A 251 23.18 -82.65 19.38
C ALA A 251 23.07 -84.07 18.78
N GLN A 252 22.93 -84.19 17.45
CA GLN A 252 22.95 -85.49 16.78
C GLN A 252 24.31 -86.18 16.90
N LEU A 253 25.41 -85.43 16.76
CA LEU A 253 26.77 -85.96 16.96
C LEU A 253 26.97 -86.44 18.40
N SER A 254 26.54 -85.65 19.39
CA SER A 254 26.58 -86.03 20.81
C SER A 254 25.85 -87.35 21.07
N GLY A 255 24.59 -87.48 20.61
CA GLY A 255 23.83 -88.72 20.76
C GLY A 255 24.46 -89.94 20.06
N GLY A 256 25.13 -89.74 18.92
CA GLY A 256 25.89 -90.79 18.25
C GLY A 256 27.16 -91.20 18.99
N LEU A 257 27.83 -90.24 19.63
CA LEU A 257 29.00 -90.48 20.48
C LEU A 257 28.59 -91.23 21.76
N ASP A 258 27.50 -90.83 22.43
CA ASP A 258 26.97 -91.56 23.60
C ASP A 258 26.63 -93.02 23.28
N ALA A 259 26.02 -93.26 22.12
CA ALA A 259 25.74 -94.62 21.65
C ALA A 259 27.03 -95.42 21.39
N THR A 260 28.07 -94.77 20.88
CA THR A 260 29.39 -95.37 20.65
C THR A 260 30.11 -95.68 21.97
N GLY A 261 30.09 -94.75 22.93
CA GLY A 261 30.63 -94.93 24.27
C GLY A 261 29.97 -96.11 24.99
N SER A 262 28.63 -96.16 24.96
CA SER A 262 27.86 -97.29 25.50
C SER A 262 28.22 -98.63 24.83
N GLY A 263 28.54 -98.62 23.54
CA GLY A 263 29.02 -99.80 22.81
C GLY A 263 30.41 -100.25 23.24
N LEU A 264 31.31 -99.30 23.50
CA LEU A 264 32.67 -99.55 23.99
C LEU A 264 32.66 -100.07 25.43
N ASP A 265 31.81 -99.53 26.31
CA ASP A 265 31.62 -100.06 27.66
C ASP A 265 31.14 -101.51 27.65
N ARG A 266 30.20 -101.83 26.76
CA ARG A 266 29.74 -103.21 26.55
C ARG A 266 30.85 -104.12 26.03
N LEU A 267 31.69 -103.63 25.12
CA LEU A 267 32.85 -104.38 24.61
C LEU A 267 33.85 -104.65 25.73
N ALA A 268 34.17 -103.63 26.54
CA ALA A 268 35.06 -103.76 27.69
C ALA A 268 34.54 -104.78 28.69
N ALA A 269 33.26 -104.69 29.08
CA ALA A 269 32.63 -105.64 29.99
C ALA A 269 32.65 -107.08 29.43
N GLY A 270 32.37 -107.26 28.14
CA GLY A 270 32.44 -108.55 27.46
C GLY A 270 33.87 -109.12 27.38
N ALA A 271 34.86 -108.25 27.15
CA ALA A 271 36.27 -108.61 27.17
C ALA A 271 36.69 -109.06 28.58
N THR A 272 36.40 -108.29 29.64
CA THR A 272 36.68 -108.69 31.02
C THR A 272 36.04 -110.03 31.38
N ALA A 273 34.79 -110.27 30.98
CA ALA A 273 34.12 -111.55 31.19
C ALA A 273 34.84 -112.71 30.45
N SER A 274 35.33 -112.46 29.24
CA SER A 274 36.06 -113.45 28.43
C SER A 274 37.45 -113.75 29.02
N ALA A 275 38.18 -112.73 29.49
CA ALA A 275 39.45 -112.89 30.19
C ALA A 275 39.28 -113.70 31.47
N ASN A 276 38.24 -113.41 32.27
CA ASN A 276 37.88 -114.20 33.44
C ASN A 276 37.61 -115.67 33.10
N GLY A 277 36.87 -115.92 32.01
CA GLY A 277 36.63 -117.28 31.52
C GLY A 277 37.91 -118.00 31.09
N ALA A 278 38.81 -117.32 30.38
CA ALA A 278 40.10 -117.87 29.98
C ALA A 278 40.97 -118.24 31.20
N ARG A 279 41.02 -117.37 32.24
CA ARG A 279 41.70 -117.67 33.51
C ARG A 279 41.06 -118.84 34.25
N GLN A 280 39.72 -118.90 34.29
CA GLN A 280 39.02 -120.03 34.91
C GLN A 280 39.33 -121.37 34.22
N ILE A 281 39.45 -121.37 32.90
CA ILE A 281 39.88 -122.56 32.14
C ILE A 281 41.34 -122.87 32.44
N ALA A 282 42.23 -121.85 32.48
CA ALA A 282 43.64 -122.02 32.83
C ALA A 282 43.81 -122.64 34.22
N ASP A 283 43.09 -122.13 35.22
CA ASP A 283 43.07 -122.66 36.59
C ASP A 283 42.56 -124.11 36.62
N GLY A 284 41.51 -124.42 35.85
CA GLY A 284 40.99 -125.78 35.73
C GLY A 284 41.98 -126.75 35.09
N VAL A 285 42.73 -126.32 34.07
CA VAL A 285 43.81 -127.10 33.45
C VAL A 285 44.97 -127.29 34.42
N ALA A 286 45.32 -126.27 35.21
CA ALA A 286 46.36 -126.34 36.22
C ALA A 286 46.02 -127.29 37.39
N GLN A 287 44.73 -127.50 37.67
CA GLN A 287 44.25 -128.45 38.67
C GLN A 287 44.23 -129.91 38.19
N LEU A 288 44.40 -130.18 36.89
CA LEU A 288 44.50 -131.55 36.40
C LEU A 288 45.75 -132.21 37.00
N PRO A 289 45.67 -133.48 37.46
CA PRO A 289 46.83 -134.18 38.00
C PRO A 289 47.98 -134.17 36.99
N SER A 290 49.10 -133.53 37.36
CA SER A 290 50.32 -133.59 36.56
C SER A 290 50.78 -135.03 36.46
N VAL A 291 51.24 -135.45 35.28
CA VAL A 291 51.96 -136.71 35.15
C VAL A 291 53.15 -136.67 36.12
N PRO A 292 53.24 -137.58 37.11
CA PRO A 292 54.34 -137.56 38.07
C PRO A 292 55.69 -137.61 37.35
N PRO A 293 56.70 -136.81 37.76
CA PRO A 293 58.02 -136.81 37.14
C PRO A 293 58.61 -138.23 37.04
N GLU A 294 58.32 -139.07 38.02
CA GLU A 294 58.76 -140.46 38.10
C GLU A 294 58.16 -141.32 36.97
N VAL A 295 56.93 -141.04 36.53
CA VAL A 295 56.27 -141.75 35.42
C VAL A 295 56.86 -141.31 34.08
N VAL A 296 57.14 -140.02 33.92
CA VAL A 296 57.84 -139.48 32.73
C VAL A 296 59.25 -140.06 32.64
N GLU A 297 59.98 -140.06 33.75
CA GLU A 297 61.33 -140.62 33.85
C GLU A 297 61.33 -142.13 33.64
N ALA A 298 60.37 -142.87 34.19
CA ALA A 298 60.22 -144.31 33.96
C ALA A 298 59.87 -144.65 32.51
N ALA A 299 58.96 -143.90 31.87
CA ALA A 299 58.62 -144.10 30.47
C ALA A 299 59.81 -143.79 29.54
N ASN A 300 60.51 -142.68 29.77
CA ASN A 300 61.73 -142.31 29.05
C ASN A 300 62.87 -143.32 29.30
N GLY A 301 63.02 -143.79 30.53
CA GLY A 301 64.00 -144.80 30.92
C GLY A 301 63.72 -146.17 30.27
N LEU A 302 62.45 -146.59 30.22
CA LEU A 302 62.03 -147.80 29.52
C LEU A 302 62.28 -147.69 28.01
N ALA A 303 61.93 -146.56 27.40
CA ALA A 303 62.17 -146.31 25.98
C ALA A 303 63.67 -146.31 25.64
N ALA A 304 64.50 -145.62 26.43
CA ALA A 304 65.95 -145.55 26.24
C ALA A 304 66.64 -146.91 26.40
N ASN A 305 66.13 -147.77 27.28
CA ASN A 305 66.69 -149.11 27.53
C ASN A 305 65.95 -150.23 26.78
N SER A 306 64.92 -149.91 25.99
CA SER A 306 64.03 -150.90 25.35
C SER A 306 64.77 -151.91 24.47
N GLY A 307 65.78 -151.46 23.72
CA GLY A 307 66.63 -152.33 22.91
C GLY A 307 67.54 -153.25 23.74
N GLU A 308 68.03 -152.79 24.89
CA GLU A 308 68.80 -153.60 25.84
C GLU A 308 67.92 -154.63 26.56
N ILE A 309 66.74 -154.20 27.03
CA ILE A 309 65.77 -155.06 27.72
C ILE A 309 65.22 -156.12 26.77
N SER A 310 64.85 -155.75 25.54
CA SER A 310 64.38 -156.69 24.51
C SER A 310 65.44 -157.73 24.17
N ARG A 311 66.70 -157.31 24.03
CA ARG A 311 67.82 -158.22 23.79
C ARG A 311 68.04 -159.16 24.98
N ARG A 312 68.08 -158.64 26.21
CA ARG A 312 68.23 -159.47 27.42
C ARG A 312 67.07 -160.43 27.63
N ALA A 313 65.84 -160.03 27.34
CA ALA A 313 64.66 -160.89 27.41
C ALA A 313 64.72 -162.01 26.36
N THR A 314 65.15 -161.67 25.13
CA THR A 314 65.37 -162.65 24.05
C THR A 314 66.48 -163.62 24.39
N ASP A 315 67.61 -163.12 24.89
CA ASP A 315 68.76 -163.92 25.32
C ASP A 315 68.38 -164.84 26.49
N ALA A 316 67.63 -164.35 27.47
CA ALA A 316 67.17 -165.13 28.61
C ALA A 316 66.17 -166.23 28.20
N ALA A 317 65.23 -165.92 27.31
CA ALA A 317 64.30 -166.92 26.74
C ALA A 317 65.06 -167.99 25.96
N ALA A 318 66.05 -167.58 25.14
CA ALA A 318 66.90 -168.51 24.39
C ALA A 318 67.73 -169.42 25.32
N GLN A 319 68.32 -168.88 26.38
CA GLN A 319 69.04 -169.66 27.38
C GLN A 319 68.13 -170.64 28.12
N LEU A 320 66.89 -170.23 28.47
CA LEU A 320 65.91 -171.07 29.13
C LEU A 320 65.46 -172.23 28.23
N SER A 321 65.23 -171.96 26.95
CA SER A 321 64.94 -172.93 25.88
C SER A 321 66.09 -173.94 25.72
N GLN A 322 67.34 -173.47 25.67
CA GLN A 322 68.52 -174.34 25.61
C GLN A 322 68.65 -175.23 26.86
N LEU A 323 68.37 -174.70 28.05
CA LEU A 323 68.43 -175.45 29.30
C LEU A 323 67.30 -176.49 29.38
N ALA A 324 66.09 -176.15 28.95
CA ALA A 324 64.98 -177.08 28.84
C ALA A 324 65.29 -178.23 27.86
N ALA A 325 65.85 -177.91 26.69
CA ALA A 325 66.22 -178.90 25.67
C ALA A 325 67.34 -179.85 26.12
N THR A 326 68.26 -179.38 26.97
CA THR A 326 69.42 -180.16 27.45
C THR A 326 69.22 -180.77 28.84
N CYS A 327 68.12 -180.48 29.53
CA CYS A 327 67.85 -180.92 30.91
C CYS A 327 67.97 -182.44 31.11
N ALA A 328 67.39 -183.23 30.19
CA ALA A 328 67.48 -184.69 30.26
C ALA A 328 68.92 -185.21 30.05
N GLN A 329 69.72 -184.51 29.23
CA GLN A 329 71.13 -184.87 28.98
C GLN A 329 72.05 -184.56 30.16
N GLN A 330 71.70 -183.55 30.97
CA GLN A 330 72.47 -183.17 32.15
C GLN A 330 72.06 -183.92 33.43
N GLY A 331 71.21 -184.95 33.31
CA GLY A 331 70.79 -185.79 34.44
C GLY A 331 69.67 -185.20 35.29
N GLY A 332 68.91 -184.22 34.77
CA GLY A 332 67.72 -183.68 35.43
C GLY A 332 66.60 -184.71 35.57
N SER A 333 65.77 -184.59 36.61
CA SER A 333 64.58 -185.43 36.77
C SER A 333 63.50 -185.08 35.75
N ALA A 334 62.64 -186.04 35.40
CA ALA A 334 61.56 -185.84 34.43
C ALA A 334 60.64 -184.65 34.81
N GLU A 335 60.32 -184.51 36.10
CA GLU A 335 59.51 -183.39 36.62
C GLU A 335 60.24 -182.04 36.52
N LEU A 336 61.55 -181.99 36.73
CA LEU A 336 62.35 -180.78 36.56
C LEU A 336 62.39 -180.37 35.08
N CYS A 337 62.59 -181.32 34.17
CA CYS A 337 62.65 -181.03 32.74
C CYS A 337 61.30 -180.62 32.16
N ASP A 338 60.20 -181.19 32.64
CA ASP A 338 58.85 -180.76 32.27
C ASP A 338 58.52 -179.34 32.80
N GLY A 339 58.98 -179.04 34.03
CA GLY A 339 58.91 -177.69 34.59
C GLY A 339 59.72 -176.67 33.79
N LEU A 340 60.93 -177.01 33.34
CA LEU A 340 61.75 -176.15 32.47
C LEU A 340 61.14 -175.97 31.08
N ALA A 341 60.58 -177.03 30.48
CA ALA A 341 59.91 -176.95 29.20
C ALA A 341 58.67 -176.05 29.27
N THR A 342 57.88 -176.18 30.34
CA THR A 342 56.74 -175.30 30.61
C THR A 342 57.17 -173.85 30.82
N ALA A 343 58.27 -173.62 31.56
CA ALA A 343 58.82 -172.28 31.76
C ALA A 343 59.35 -171.66 30.46
N SER A 344 60.03 -172.44 29.62
CA SER A 344 60.47 -172.04 28.28
C SER A 344 59.29 -171.68 27.39
N GLN A 345 58.27 -172.52 27.33
CA GLN A 345 57.07 -172.27 26.53
C GLN A 345 56.38 -170.97 26.98
N ARG A 346 56.25 -170.75 28.30
CA ARG A 346 55.71 -169.50 28.83
C ARG A 346 56.58 -168.29 28.51
N ALA A 347 57.91 -168.44 28.50
CA ALA A 347 58.82 -167.38 28.10
C ALA A 347 58.69 -167.05 26.60
N ASP A 348 58.56 -168.07 25.74
CA ASP A 348 58.36 -167.92 24.29
C ASP A 348 57.00 -167.30 23.96
N GLU A 349 55.94 -167.62 24.72
CA GLU A 349 54.62 -166.99 24.59
C GLU A 349 54.62 -165.54 25.09
N ALA A 350 55.41 -165.22 26.12
CA ALA A 350 55.51 -163.87 26.68
C ALA A 350 56.47 -162.94 25.89
N LEU A 351 57.48 -163.49 25.21
CA LEU A 351 58.51 -162.71 24.50
C LEU A 351 57.94 -161.78 23.42
N PRO A 352 56.99 -162.21 22.55
CA PRO A 352 56.34 -161.33 21.59
C PRO A 352 55.60 -160.17 22.27
N VAL A 353 54.92 -160.43 23.39
CA VAL A 353 54.18 -159.41 24.16
C VAL A 353 55.13 -158.38 24.74
N VAL A 354 56.26 -158.82 25.32
CA VAL A 354 57.30 -157.92 25.84
C VAL A 354 57.95 -157.13 24.72
N THR A 355 58.26 -157.76 23.58
CA THR A 355 58.89 -157.12 22.44
C THR A 355 57.97 -156.08 21.80
N ASP A 356 56.68 -156.36 21.67
CA ASP A 356 55.67 -155.43 21.15
C ASP A 356 55.49 -154.24 22.10
N ALA A 357 55.36 -154.48 23.42
CA ALA A 357 55.29 -153.42 24.42
C ALA A 357 56.54 -152.52 24.42
N LEU A 358 57.73 -153.09 24.24
CA LEU A 358 58.98 -152.33 24.12
C LEU A 358 59.09 -151.58 22.79
N SER A 359 58.56 -152.12 21.69
CA SER A 359 58.53 -151.42 20.39
C SER A 359 57.67 -150.16 20.43
N GLN A 360 56.62 -150.15 21.25
CA GLN A 360 55.72 -149.02 21.47
C GLN A 360 56.19 -148.08 22.59
N SER A 361 57.23 -148.44 23.35
CA SER A 361 57.72 -147.67 24.50
C SER A 361 58.19 -146.26 24.14
N GLY A 362 58.79 -146.07 22.95
CA GLY A 362 59.18 -144.74 22.46
C GLY A 362 57.98 -143.83 22.18
N GLN A 363 56.91 -144.36 21.56
CA GLN A 363 55.68 -143.61 21.34
C GLN A 363 54.96 -143.30 22.65
N LEU A 364 55.00 -144.21 23.62
CA LEU A 364 54.46 -143.99 24.96
C LEU A 364 55.24 -142.90 25.70
N ALA A 365 56.58 -142.95 25.68
CA ALA A 365 57.45 -141.94 26.29
C ALA A 365 57.24 -140.54 25.68
N ASP A 366 57.12 -140.46 24.35
CA ASP A 366 56.76 -139.24 23.64
C ASP A 366 55.37 -138.73 24.03
N GLY A 367 54.38 -139.63 24.09
CA GLY A 367 53.00 -139.31 24.48
C GLY A 367 52.90 -138.79 25.91
N VAL A 368 53.60 -139.43 26.84
CA VAL A 368 53.68 -139.06 28.26
C VAL A 368 54.41 -137.72 28.44
N SER A 369 55.51 -137.49 27.71
CA SER A 369 56.25 -136.22 27.74
C SER A 369 55.46 -135.05 27.11
N LYS A 370 54.74 -135.32 26.01
CA LYS A 370 53.80 -134.36 25.41
C LYS A 370 52.65 -134.04 26.37
N LEU A 371 52.07 -135.04 27.03
CA LEU A 371 51.00 -134.83 27.99
C LEU A 371 51.48 -134.02 29.21
N ALA A 372 52.69 -134.30 29.71
CA ALA A 372 53.31 -133.58 30.82
C ALA A 372 53.56 -132.09 30.51
N THR A 373 53.90 -131.76 29.27
CA THR A 373 54.17 -130.37 28.83
C THR A 373 52.94 -129.65 28.29
N PHE A 374 51.92 -130.39 27.86
CA PHE A 374 50.69 -129.83 27.29
C PHE A 374 49.91 -128.98 28.30
N GLY A 375 49.73 -129.47 29.53
CA GLY A 375 49.02 -128.73 30.59
C GLY A 375 49.64 -127.35 30.88
N PRO A 376 50.95 -127.26 31.21
CA PRO A 376 51.63 -125.99 31.42
C PRO A 376 51.61 -125.07 30.20
N THR A 377 51.81 -125.61 28.99
CA THR A 377 51.80 -124.81 27.75
C THR A 377 50.41 -124.23 27.47
N LEU A 378 49.35 -125.03 27.66
CA LEU A 378 47.96 -124.57 27.51
C LEU A 378 47.61 -123.52 28.56
N THR A 379 48.02 -123.72 29.82
CA THR A 379 47.81 -122.76 30.91
C THR A 379 48.49 -121.42 30.60
N ALA A 380 49.74 -121.44 30.14
CA ALA A 380 50.47 -120.23 29.73
C ALA A 380 49.80 -119.53 28.54
N GLY A 381 49.34 -120.30 27.53
CA GLY A 381 48.62 -119.76 26.39
C GLY A 381 47.28 -119.11 26.75
N LEU A 382 46.50 -119.74 27.66
CA LEU A 382 45.24 -119.20 28.16
C LEU A 382 45.44 -117.96 29.05
N THR A 383 46.52 -117.93 29.83
CA THR A 383 46.89 -116.76 30.63
C THR A 383 47.28 -115.59 29.73
N GLY A 384 48.14 -115.83 28.73
CA GLY A 384 48.51 -114.80 27.74
C GLY A 384 47.33 -114.32 26.91
N LEU A 385 46.36 -115.20 26.58
CA LEU A 385 45.10 -114.80 25.97
C LEU A 385 44.27 -113.92 26.91
N ALA A 386 44.18 -114.26 28.20
CA ALA A 386 43.46 -113.46 29.18
C ALA A 386 44.08 -112.06 29.32
N ASP A 387 45.41 -111.97 29.40
CA ASP A 387 46.14 -110.70 29.49
C ASP A 387 45.89 -109.83 28.24
N GLY A 388 45.95 -110.41 27.05
CA GLY A 388 45.65 -109.70 25.80
C GLY A 388 44.19 -109.23 25.71
N ILE A 389 43.24 -109.98 26.29
CA ILE A 389 41.84 -109.56 26.38
C ILE A 389 41.66 -108.44 27.43
N ASP A 390 42.42 -108.45 28.53
CA ASP A 390 42.41 -107.35 29.52
C ASP A 390 42.98 -106.05 28.93
N GLU A 391 44.03 -106.14 28.11
CA GLU A 391 44.52 -104.98 27.35
C GLU A 391 43.46 -104.44 26.40
N LEU A 392 42.72 -105.31 25.69
CA LEU A 392 41.59 -104.91 24.86
C LEU A 392 40.48 -104.25 25.69
N ALA A 393 40.14 -104.80 26.87
CA ALA A 393 39.15 -104.22 27.76
C ALA A 393 39.57 -102.81 28.23
N THR A 394 40.84 -102.66 28.60
CA THR A 394 41.43 -101.38 29.01
C THR A 394 41.40 -100.35 27.88
N GLY A 395 41.81 -100.75 26.67
CA GLY A 395 41.75 -99.89 25.49
C GLY A 395 40.32 -99.49 25.10
N ALA A 396 39.36 -100.40 25.28
CA ALA A 396 37.94 -100.10 25.08
C ALA A 396 37.43 -99.08 26.11
N THR A 397 37.76 -99.21 27.40
CA THR A 397 37.41 -98.20 28.42
C THR A 397 38.03 -96.83 28.15
N GLN A 398 39.33 -96.77 27.80
CA GLN A 398 39.99 -95.50 27.46
C GLN A 398 39.35 -94.84 26.24
N SER A 399 38.94 -95.64 25.25
CA SER A 399 38.22 -95.14 24.09
C SER A 399 36.81 -94.64 24.46
N ALA A 400 36.11 -95.34 25.37
CA ALA A 400 34.81 -94.92 25.89
C ALA A 400 34.90 -93.57 26.61
N ASP A 401 35.91 -93.38 27.45
CA ASP A 401 36.18 -92.11 28.15
C ASP A 401 36.44 -90.98 27.15
N GLY A 402 37.28 -91.22 26.13
CA GLY A 402 37.56 -90.24 25.07
C GLY A 402 36.33 -89.87 24.25
N VAL A 403 35.48 -90.85 23.94
CA VAL A 403 34.19 -90.64 23.26
C VAL A 403 33.23 -89.83 24.13
N THR A 404 33.19 -90.11 25.44
CA THR A 404 32.36 -89.35 26.41
C THR A 404 32.81 -87.90 26.50
N GLN A 405 34.12 -87.63 26.49
CA GLN A 405 34.65 -86.27 26.48
C GLN A 405 34.29 -85.55 25.17
N LEU A 406 34.31 -86.24 24.04
CA LEU A 406 33.92 -85.69 22.75
C LEU A 406 32.41 -85.40 22.69
N ALA A 407 31.58 -86.26 23.28
CA ALA A 407 30.13 -86.05 23.42
C ALA A 407 29.83 -84.79 24.23
N ALA A 408 30.48 -84.62 25.38
CA ALA A 408 30.36 -83.39 26.18
C ALA A 408 30.80 -82.13 25.41
N GLY A 409 31.84 -82.23 24.58
CA GLY A 409 32.25 -81.16 23.68
C GLY A 409 31.19 -80.82 22.63
N ALA A 410 30.54 -81.85 22.06
CA ALA A 410 29.44 -81.68 21.12
C ALA A 410 28.20 -81.04 21.78
N ASP A 411 27.86 -81.41 23.02
CA ASP A 411 26.81 -80.75 23.80
C ASP A 411 27.11 -79.28 24.10
N GLY A 412 28.38 -78.98 24.42
CA GLY A 412 28.86 -77.61 24.60
C GLY A 412 28.71 -76.78 23.32
N LEU A 413 29.09 -77.35 22.18
CA LEU A 413 28.89 -76.73 20.87
C LEU A 413 27.39 -76.52 20.55
N ALA A 414 26.55 -77.52 20.84
CA ALA A 414 25.10 -77.43 20.65
C ALA A 414 24.49 -76.28 21.46
N SER A 415 24.90 -76.16 22.72
CA SER A 415 24.45 -75.11 23.64
C SER A 415 24.92 -73.72 23.19
N GLY A 416 26.19 -73.58 22.80
CA GLY A 416 26.74 -72.32 22.30
C GLY A 416 26.07 -71.88 20.99
N ALA A 417 25.77 -72.83 20.10
CA ALA A 417 25.03 -72.55 18.87
C ALA A 417 23.57 -72.13 19.15
N SER A 418 22.91 -72.72 20.15
CA SER A 418 21.58 -72.25 20.60
C SER A 418 21.62 -70.82 21.13
N GLN A 419 22.61 -70.47 21.98
CA GLN A 419 22.76 -69.10 22.47
C GLN A 419 23.04 -68.09 21.36
N LEU A 420 23.85 -68.46 20.37
CA LEU A 420 24.09 -67.63 19.18
C LEU A 420 22.79 -67.43 18.38
N SER A 421 21.97 -68.48 18.24
CA SER A 421 20.68 -68.41 17.56
C SER A 421 19.73 -67.42 18.25
N ASP A 422 19.64 -67.49 19.57
CA ASP A 422 18.79 -66.60 20.37
C ASP A 422 19.25 -65.15 20.27
N GLY A 423 20.56 -64.90 20.41
CA GLY A 423 21.14 -63.56 20.26
C GLY A 423 20.95 -62.97 18.86
N ALA A 424 21.11 -63.80 17.81
CA ALA A 424 20.87 -63.40 16.44
C ALA A 424 19.36 -63.12 16.18
N SER A 425 18.46 -63.88 16.80
CA SER A 425 17.02 -63.63 16.73
C SER A 425 16.62 -62.32 17.42
N GLN A 426 17.21 -62.02 18.58
CA GLN A 426 17.01 -60.74 19.26
C GLN A 426 17.53 -59.56 18.43
N LEU A 427 18.73 -59.68 17.85
CA LEU A 427 19.28 -58.67 16.94
C LEU A 427 18.39 -58.45 15.72
N SER A 428 17.86 -59.54 15.13
CA SER A 428 16.93 -59.48 14.01
C SER A 428 15.64 -58.73 14.38
N GLY A 429 15.07 -59.02 15.55
CA GLY A 429 13.89 -58.33 16.07
C GLY A 429 14.15 -56.84 16.31
N GLY A 430 15.26 -56.48 16.97
CA GLY A 430 15.63 -55.09 17.22
C GLY A 430 15.90 -54.30 15.93
N ALA A 431 16.59 -54.92 14.96
CA ALA A 431 16.83 -54.32 13.66
C ALA A 431 15.52 -54.12 12.86
N SER A 432 14.57 -55.05 12.96
CA SER A 432 13.25 -54.91 12.34
C SER A 432 12.44 -53.77 12.96
N GLN A 433 12.51 -53.61 14.28
CA GLN A 433 11.89 -52.48 14.98
C GLN A 433 12.52 -51.14 14.57
N LEU A 434 13.85 -51.08 14.48
CA LEU A 434 14.56 -49.89 13.99
C LEU A 434 14.15 -49.56 12.55
N ALA A 435 14.06 -50.55 11.68
CA ALA A 435 13.61 -50.37 10.30
C ALA A 435 12.18 -49.79 10.25
N GLY A 436 11.23 -50.37 10.99
CA GLY A 436 9.85 -49.87 11.05
C GLY A 436 9.73 -48.46 11.65
N GLY A 437 10.51 -48.17 12.69
CA GLY A 437 10.59 -46.83 13.28
C GLY A 437 11.17 -45.80 12.32
N ALA A 438 12.22 -46.19 11.57
CA ALA A 438 12.79 -45.36 10.52
C ALA A 438 11.77 -45.10 9.39
N THR A 439 11.06 -46.11 8.89
CA THR A 439 10.00 -45.90 7.88
C THR A 439 8.92 -44.92 8.39
N THR A 440 8.50 -45.06 9.66
CA THR A 440 7.52 -44.13 10.26
C THR A 440 8.07 -42.70 10.34
N ALA A 441 9.35 -42.53 10.68
CA ALA A 441 10.00 -41.23 10.72
C ALA A 441 10.17 -40.62 9.32
N ALA A 442 10.50 -41.43 8.30
CA ALA A 442 10.54 -40.98 6.91
C ALA A 442 9.16 -40.52 6.42
N ASP A 443 8.10 -41.28 6.74
CA ASP A 443 6.72 -40.90 6.44
C ASP A 443 6.33 -39.55 7.08
N GLY A 444 6.64 -39.37 8.37
CA GLY A 444 6.40 -38.12 9.07
C GLY A 444 7.19 -36.94 8.49
N THR A 445 8.42 -37.19 8.05
CA THR A 445 9.27 -36.17 7.42
C THR A 445 8.75 -35.79 6.03
N ARG A 446 8.24 -36.75 5.24
CA ARG A 446 7.56 -36.48 3.96
C ARG A 446 6.27 -35.68 4.16
N GLN A 447 5.51 -35.96 5.23
CA GLN A 447 4.34 -35.14 5.58
C GLN A 447 4.74 -33.71 5.95
N TRP A 448 5.83 -33.54 6.70
CA TRP A 448 6.37 -32.23 7.02
C TRP A 448 6.86 -31.47 5.77
N SER A 449 7.56 -32.15 4.86
CA SER A 449 7.95 -31.62 3.55
C SER A 449 6.75 -31.11 2.76
N ALA A 450 5.68 -31.90 2.66
CA ALA A 450 4.44 -31.49 2.00
C ALA A 450 3.80 -30.27 2.69
N GLY A 451 3.82 -30.22 4.02
CA GLY A 451 3.36 -29.06 4.79
C GLY A 451 4.19 -27.80 4.54
N ALA A 452 5.51 -27.92 4.46
CA ALA A 452 6.42 -26.82 4.14
C ALA A 452 6.22 -26.33 2.70
N ALA A 453 6.00 -27.23 1.74
CA ALA A 453 5.66 -26.87 0.36
C ALA A 453 4.30 -26.14 0.27
N ALA A 454 3.30 -26.60 1.01
CA ALA A 454 2.00 -25.94 1.08
C ALA A 454 2.10 -24.54 1.73
N LEU A 455 2.89 -24.39 2.79
CA LEU A 455 3.21 -23.10 3.39
C LEU A 455 3.89 -22.18 2.38
N GLY A 456 4.90 -22.66 1.66
CA GLY A 456 5.57 -21.91 0.60
C GLY A 456 4.60 -21.41 -0.46
N ALA A 457 3.71 -22.28 -0.95
CA ALA A 457 2.67 -21.89 -1.90
C ALA A 457 1.72 -20.81 -1.36
N GLY A 458 1.26 -20.96 -0.11
CA GLY A 458 0.38 -19.96 0.53
C GLY A 458 1.08 -18.61 0.74
N VAL A 459 2.35 -18.62 1.10
CA VAL A 459 3.17 -17.41 1.25
C VAL A 459 3.48 -16.76 -0.11
N SER A 460 3.71 -17.55 -1.16
CA SER A 460 3.83 -17.03 -2.53
C SER A 460 2.55 -16.31 -2.96
N GLN A 461 1.38 -16.89 -2.66
CA GLN A 461 0.10 -16.23 -2.95
C GLN A 461 -0.07 -14.92 -2.17
N LEU A 462 0.40 -14.86 -0.91
CA LEU A 462 0.45 -13.61 -0.14
C LEU A 462 1.38 -12.58 -0.79
N ALA A 463 2.53 -13.02 -1.33
CA ALA A 463 3.44 -12.13 -2.04
C ALA A 463 2.81 -11.54 -3.29
N ASP A 464 2.14 -12.36 -4.10
CA ASP A 464 1.45 -11.92 -5.32
C ASP A 464 0.30 -10.95 -5.00
N GLY A 465 -0.48 -11.25 -3.96
CA GLY A 465 -1.53 -10.35 -3.47
C GLY A 465 -0.98 -9.02 -2.96
N SER A 466 0.16 -9.03 -2.26
CA SER A 466 0.82 -7.81 -1.77
C SER A 466 1.42 -6.99 -2.91
N SER A 467 1.95 -7.64 -3.95
CA SER A 467 2.41 -6.96 -5.17
C SER A 467 1.25 -6.30 -5.90
N THR A 468 0.13 -7.00 -6.04
CA THR A 468 -1.09 -6.47 -6.65
C THR A 468 -1.63 -5.26 -5.87
N LEU A 469 -1.60 -5.33 -4.53
CA LEU A 469 -1.96 -4.21 -3.67
C LEU A 469 -1.00 -3.02 -3.86
N ALA A 470 0.31 -3.27 -3.89
CA ALA A 470 1.31 -2.22 -4.13
C ALA A 470 1.08 -1.51 -5.47
N ASP A 471 0.83 -2.27 -6.54
CA ASP A 471 0.56 -1.72 -7.86
C ASP A 471 -0.76 -0.94 -7.91
N GLY A 472 -1.81 -1.45 -7.27
CA GLY A 472 -3.08 -0.74 -7.12
C GLY A 472 -2.95 0.57 -6.33
N LEU A 473 -2.14 0.59 -5.27
CA LEU A 473 -1.87 1.80 -4.49
C LEU A 473 -1.03 2.83 -5.26
N ARG A 474 -0.05 2.39 -6.07
CA ARG A 474 0.67 3.29 -7.01
C ARG A 474 -0.24 3.82 -8.11
N GLN A 475 -1.13 2.98 -8.62
CA GLN A 475 -2.12 3.42 -9.60
C GLN A 475 -3.08 4.42 -8.98
N ALA A 476 -3.52 4.21 -7.74
CA ALA A 476 -4.34 5.17 -7.01
C ALA A 476 -3.59 6.48 -6.71
N SER A 477 -2.31 6.43 -6.33
CA SER A 477 -1.50 7.63 -6.09
C SER A 477 -1.29 8.45 -7.36
N THR A 478 -1.14 7.79 -8.52
CA THR A 478 -1.02 8.45 -9.83
C THR A 478 -2.36 8.90 -10.40
N ALA A 479 -3.46 8.26 -10.01
CA ALA A 479 -4.83 8.59 -10.41
C ALA A 479 -5.53 9.58 -9.48
N LEU A 480 -4.85 10.07 -8.43
CA LEU A 480 -5.37 11.19 -7.64
C LEU A 480 -5.75 12.33 -8.58
N PRO A 481 -6.90 13.00 -8.33
CA PRO A 481 -7.54 13.80 -9.35
C PRO A 481 -6.60 14.89 -9.86
N SER A 482 -6.04 14.70 -11.06
CA SER A 482 -5.79 15.81 -11.95
C SER A 482 -7.18 16.28 -12.32
N LEU A 483 -7.58 17.42 -11.76
CA LEU A 483 -8.82 18.13 -12.04
C LEU A 483 -9.00 18.24 -13.57
N SER A 484 -9.64 17.24 -14.17
CA SER A 484 -9.81 17.09 -15.61
C SER A 484 -11.29 17.28 -15.94
N ASP A 485 -11.48 18.32 -16.74
CA ASP A 485 -12.62 18.74 -17.55
C ASP A 485 -13.95 19.12 -16.87
N GLY A 486 -14.37 20.36 -17.17
CA GLY A 486 -15.68 20.95 -16.86
C GLY A 486 -15.85 21.46 -15.43
N GLY A 487 -15.75 20.58 -14.44
CA GLY A 487 -15.98 20.92 -13.02
C GLY A 487 -14.85 21.75 -12.39
N ALA A 488 -13.63 21.58 -12.91
CA ALA A 488 -12.43 22.27 -12.43
C ALA A 488 -12.41 23.77 -12.75
N GLN A 489 -12.94 24.17 -13.90
CA GLN A 489 -13.00 25.59 -14.29
C GLN A 489 -14.00 26.35 -13.44
N ASN A 490 -15.21 25.82 -13.25
CA ASN A 490 -16.20 26.45 -12.39
C ASN A 490 -15.70 26.55 -10.94
N LEU A 491 -15.12 25.46 -10.40
CA LEU A 491 -14.54 25.50 -9.06
C LEU A 491 -13.35 26.46 -8.97
N ALA A 492 -12.47 26.51 -9.99
CA ALA A 492 -11.35 27.44 -10.02
C ALA A 492 -11.82 28.90 -10.10
N ASP A 493 -12.84 29.20 -10.90
CA ASP A 493 -13.42 30.54 -11.04
C ASP A 493 -14.11 30.98 -9.73
N VAL A 494 -14.90 30.11 -9.11
CA VAL A 494 -15.56 30.39 -7.82
C VAL A 494 -14.55 30.48 -6.67
N VAL A 495 -13.46 29.70 -6.69
CA VAL A 495 -12.40 29.79 -5.67
C VAL A 495 -11.53 31.02 -5.89
N ALA A 496 -11.26 31.44 -7.13
CA ALA A 496 -10.46 32.64 -7.42
C ALA A 496 -11.22 33.94 -7.12
N ASP A 497 -12.54 33.93 -7.32
CA ASP A 497 -13.40 35.08 -7.07
C ASP A 497 -14.75 34.64 -6.43
N PRO A 498 -14.78 34.40 -5.10
CA PRO A 498 -15.94 33.82 -4.45
C PRO A 498 -17.05 34.82 -4.13
N VAL A 499 -16.80 36.13 -4.27
CA VAL A 499 -17.79 37.19 -4.04
C VAL A 499 -17.82 38.16 -5.21
N ALA A 500 -18.95 38.29 -5.88
CA ALA A 500 -19.16 39.21 -6.99
C ALA A 500 -20.27 40.23 -6.66
N ALA A 501 -20.17 41.43 -7.23
CA ALA A 501 -21.17 42.48 -7.08
C ALA A 501 -21.95 42.69 -8.39
N GLU A 502 -23.27 42.59 -8.34
CA GLU A 502 -24.18 42.89 -9.45
C GLU A 502 -24.85 44.26 -9.25
N GLY A 503 -25.08 45.00 -10.33
CA GLY A 503 -25.76 46.30 -10.29
C GLY A 503 -24.84 47.54 -10.21
N ALA A 504 -23.53 47.35 -10.06
CA ALA A 504 -22.55 48.42 -10.26
C ALA A 504 -22.47 48.79 -11.75
N GLY A 505 -22.80 50.05 -12.11
CA GLY A 505 -22.66 50.51 -13.48
C GLY A 505 -21.21 50.40 -13.95
N THR A 506 -20.95 49.63 -15.01
CA THR A 506 -19.60 49.46 -15.58
C THR A 506 -19.13 50.67 -16.38
N SER A 507 -19.93 51.73 -16.44
CA SER A 507 -19.68 52.93 -17.24
C SER A 507 -19.29 54.10 -16.34
N LEU A 508 -18.09 54.66 -16.55
CA LEU A 508 -17.58 55.86 -15.87
C LEU A 508 -18.45 57.12 -16.05
N PHE A 509 -19.45 57.06 -16.92
CA PHE A 509 -20.40 58.12 -17.22
C PHE A 509 -21.82 57.58 -17.05
N GLY A 510 -22.35 57.68 -15.83
CA GLY A 510 -23.70 57.23 -15.50
C GLY A 510 -24.82 58.02 -16.20
N ALA A 511 -26.07 57.68 -15.88
CA ALA A 511 -27.27 58.22 -16.55
C ALA A 511 -27.36 59.76 -16.57
N ALA A 512 -26.73 60.45 -15.62
CA ALA A 512 -26.69 61.92 -15.54
C ALA A 512 -25.69 62.60 -16.51
N ALA A 513 -24.81 61.86 -17.18
CA ALA A 513 -23.77 62.41 -18.04
C ALA A 513 -24.34 63.10 -19.29
N VAL A 514 -25.29 62.45 -19.97
CA VAL A 514 -25.93 62.99 -21.18
C VAL A 514 -26.68 64.31 -20.90
N PRO A 515 -27.57 64.39 -19.88
CA PRO A 515 -28.18 65.65 -19.46
C PRO A 515 -27.18 66.78 -19.23
N LEU A 516 -26.11 66.53 -18.48
CA LEU A 516 -25.13 67.55 -18.15
C LEU A 516 -24.41 68.08 -19.40
N LEU A 517 -23.90 67.16 -20.23
CA LEU A 517 -23.17 67.51 -21.44
C LEU A 517 -24.06 68.25 -22.44
N ALA A 518 -25.33 67.87 -22.56
CA ALA A 518 -26.29 68.56 -23.41
C ALA A 518 -26.55 69.99 -22.92
N VAL A 519 -26.76 70.21 -21.62
CA VAL A 519 -26.91 71.56 -21.05
C VAL A 519 -25.67 72.41 -21.31
N LEU A 520 -24.48 71.86 -21.07
CA LEU A 520 -23.22 72.57 -21.27
C LEU A 520 -22.99 72.92 -22.75
N ALA A 521 -23.21 71.96 -23.65
CA ALA A 521 -23.06 72.16 -25.08
C ALA A 521 -24.01 73.25 -25.61
N LEU A 522 -25.27 73.22 -25.19
CA LEU A 522 -26.27 74.22 -25.59
C LEU A 522 -26.00 75.59 -24.96
N TRP A 523 -25.56 75.65 -23.70
CA TRP A 523 -25.22 76.90 -23.03
C TRP A 523 -24.04 77.59 -23.68
N VAL A 524 -22.96 76.82 -23.95
CA VAL A 524 -21.78 77.30 -24.66
C VAL A 524 -22.13 77.69 -26.09
N GLY A 525 -23.00 76.93 -26.77
CA GLY A 525 -23.55 77.28 -28.09
C GLY A 525 -24.29 78.61 -28.09
N GLY A 526 -25.13 78.87 -27.08
CA GLY A 526 -25.82 80.15 -26.88
C GLY A 526 -24.86 81.31 -26.61
N LEU A 527 -23.82 81.09 -25.80
CA LEU A 527 -22.77 82.07 -25.54
C LEU A 527 -21.98 82.40 -26.82
N ALA A 528 -21.53 81.37 -27.56
CA ALA A 528 -20.79 81.51 -28.82
C ALA A 528 -21.61 82.27 -29.86
N THR A 529 -22.92 82.00 -29.94
CA THR A 529 -23.85 82.72 -30.82
C THR A 529 -23.76 84.24 -30.62
N TYR A 530 -23.68 84.73 -29.37
CA TYR A 530 -23.58 86.18 -29.08
C TYR A 530 -22.14 86.70 -28.86
N ILE A 531 -21.15 85.83 -29.03
CA ILE A 531 -19.78 86.24 -29.34
C ILE A 531 -19.70 86.64 -30.83
N ALA A 532 -20.28 85.82 -31.71
CA ALA A 532 -20.30 86.04 -33.17
C ALA A 532 -21.32 87.10 -33.61
N LEU A 533 -22.55 87.03 -33.10
CA LEU A 533 -23.62 87.97 -33.39
C LEU A 533 -23.60 89.17 -32.44
N GLN A 534 -24.10 90.31 -32.92
CA GLN A 534 -24.34 91.47 -32.07
C GLN A 534 -25.68 91.30 -31.35
N ALA A 535 -25.66 91.23 -30.01
CA ALA A 535 -26.88 91.12 -29.19
C ALA A 535 -27.94 92.20 -29.47
N VAL A 536 -27.49 93.39 -29.89
CA VAL A 536 -28.34 94.47 -30.44
C VAL A 536 -27.67 95.02 -31.69
N SER A 537 -28.31 94.86 -32.85
CA SER A 537 -27.73 95.31 -34.12
C SER A 537 -27.73 96.85 -34.21
N ARG A 538 -26.69 97.43 -34.82
CA ARG A 538 -26.62 98.90 -34.99
C ARG A 538 -27.71 99.44 -35.93
N ARG A 539 -28.13 98.63 -36.90
CA ARG A 539 -29.17 98.94 -37.89
C ARG A 539 -30.57 98.97 -37.27
N ALA A 540 -30.74 98.26 -36.16
CA ALA A 540 -31.98 98.26 -35.39
C ALA A 540 -32.22 99.58 -34.67
N LEU A 541 -31.16 100.22 -34.15
CA LEU A 541 -31.26 101.46 -33.36
C LEU A 541 -31.77 102.68 -34.14
N THR A 542 -31.71 102.65 -35.47
CA THR A 542 -32.21 103.72 -36.36
C THR A 542 -33.61 103.45 -36.93
N SER A 543 -34.24 102.32 -36.55
CA SER A 543 -35.57 101.92 -37.04
C SER A 543 -36.72 102.63 -36.30
N ARG A 544 -37.87 102.84 -36.98
CA ARG A 544 -39.12 103.36 -36.39
C ARG A 544 -39.99 102.29 -35.70
N ARG A 545 -39.61 101.00 -35.74
CA ARG A 545 -40.38 99.91 -35.11
C ARG A 545 -40.37 99.99 -33.57
N SER A 546 -41.31 99.32 -32.91
CA SER A 546 -41.37 99.25 -31.43
C SER A 546 -40.13 98.54 -30.87
N SER A 547 -39.71 98.90 -29.65
CA SER A 547 -38.52 98.30 -29.02
C SER A 547 -38.68 96.79 -28.78
N ALA A 548 -39.91 96.33 -28.56
CA ALA A 548 -40.23 94.90 -28.44
C ALA A 548 -40.04 94.14 -29.77
N MET A 549 -40.58 94.67 -30.87
CA MET A 549 -40.41 94.06 -32.19
C MET A 549 -38.94 94.05 -32.63
N LEU A 550 -38.16 95.03 -32.17
CA LEU A 550 -36.74 95.15 -32.46
C LEU A 550 -35.88 94.19 -31.64
N ALA A 551 -36.21 94.00 -30.36
CA ALA A 551 -35.60 92.96 -29.54
C ALA A 551 -35.92 91.57 -30.10
N LEU A 552 -37.16 91.34 -30.54
CA LEU A 552 -37.56 90.10 -31.21
C LEU A 552 -36.80 89.85 -32.51
N ALA A 553 -36.66 90.88 -33.35
CA ALA A 553 -35.87 90.78 -34.59
C ALA A 553 -34.37 90.53 -34.33
N GLY A 554 -33.83 91.04 -33.21
CA GLY A 554 -32.46 90.75 -32.78
C GLY A 554 -32.30 89.37 -32.12
N PHE A 555 -33.36 88.85 -31.52
CA PHE A 555 -33.40 87.53 -30.89
C PHE A 555 -33.57 86.41 -31.92
N ALA A 556 -34.42 86.61 -32.94
CA ALA A 556 -34.81 85.56 -33.88
C ALA A 556 -33.63 84.77 -34.50
N PRO A 557 -32.54 85.40 -34.98
CA PRO A 557 -31.39 84.65 -35.48
C PRO A 557 -30.73 83.77 -34.42
N GLY A 558 -30.62 84.26 -33.18
CA GLY A 558 -30.06 83.49 -32.06
C GLY A 558 -30.99 82.37 -31.60
N ALA A 559 -32.31 82.60 -31.61
CA ALA A 559 -33.31 81.59 -31.29
C ALA A 559 -33.31 80.43 -32.31
N VAL A 560 -33.21 80.74 -33.61
CA VAL A 560 -33.11 79.72 -34.67
C VAL A 560 -31.82 78.91 -34.53
N ILE A 561 -30.68 79.59 -34.31
CA ILE A 561 -29.40 78.90 -34.08
C ILE A 561 -29.50 78.01 -32.84
N GLY A 562 -30.08 78.50 -31.73
CA GLY A 562 -30.29 77.72 -30.52
C GLY A 562 -31.21 76.51 -30.74
N ALA A 563 -32.30 76.65 -31.48
CA ALA A 563 -33.19 75.54 -31.83
C ALA A 563 -32.48 74.47 -32.69
N VAL A 564 -31.71 74.89 -33.70
CA VAL A 564 -30.91 73.98 -34.53
C VAL A 564 -29.82 73.30 -33.70
N GLN A 565 -29.11 74.03 -32.84
CA GLN A 565 -28.15 73.46 -31.90
C GLN A 565 -28.83 72.42 -30.98
N GLY A 566 -30.05 72.71 -30.51
CA GLY A 566 -30.89 71.78 -29.75
C GLY A 566 -31.12 70.45 -30.47
N LEU A 567 -31.60 70.51 -31.71
CA LEU A 567 -31.82 69.31 -32.54
C LEU A 567 -30.52 68.56 -32.84
N LEU A 568 -29.42 69.27 -33.12
CA LEU A 568 -28.13 68.65 -33.38
C LEU A 568 -27.57 67.93 -32.15
N VAL A 569 -27.68 68.55 -30.96
CA VAL A 569 -27.29 67.92 -29.70
C VAL A 569 -28.16 66.68 -29.44
N ALA A 570 -29.48 66.78 -29.62
CA ALA A 570 -30.37 65.63 -29.46
C ALA A 570 -30.04 64.49 -30.45
N GLY A 571 -29.75 64.80 -31.71
CA GLY A 571 -29.34 63.82 -32.72
C GLY A 571 -28.01 63.15 -32.39
N ALA A 572 -27.01 63.91 -31.94
CA ALA A 572 -25.73 63.37 -31.48
C ALA A 572 -25.92 62.42 -30.28
N VAL A 573 -26.82 62.77 -29.35
CA VAL A 573 -27.15 61.93 -28.21
C VAL A 573 -27.83 60.62 -28.63
N GLN A 574 -28.71 60.61 -29.64
CA GLN A 574 -29.32 59.36 -30.12
C GLN A 574 -28.29 58.39 -30.68
N LEU A 575 -27.30 58.92 -31.41
CA LEU A 575 -26.22 58.11 -31.99
C LEU A 575 -25.29 57.54 -30.90
N ALA A 576 -25.14 58.25 -29.78
CA ALA A 576 -24.24 57.85 -28.70
C ALA A 576 -24.90 56.92 -27.67
N ALA A 577 -26.17 57.14 -27.34
CA ALA A 577 -26.84 56.50 -26.20
C ALA A 577 -28.05 55.63 -26.58
N SER A 578 -28.49 55.64 -27.84
CA SER A 578 -29.57 54.76 -28.35
C SER A 578 -30.84 54.76 -27.50
N TYR A 579 -31.33 55.94 -27.08
CA TYR A 579 -32.54 56.04 -26.28
C TYR A 579 -33.78 55.53 -27.03
N SER A 580 -34.80 55.16 -26.27
CA SER A 580 -36.12 54.84 -26.84
C SER A 580 -36.65 56.04 -27.63
N TRP A 581 -37.42 55.79 -28.68
CA TRP A 581 -37.95 56.88 -29.52
C TRP A 581 -38.82 57.86 -28.72
N SER A 582 -39.57 57.39 -27.72
CA SER A 582 -40.39 58.26 -26.86
C SER A 582 -39.53 59.22 -26.04
N ASP A 583 -38.50 58.70 -25.37
CA ASP A 583 -37.65 59.51 -24.49
C ASP A 583 -36.80 60.46 -25.32
N TRP A 584 -36.36 60.01 -26.50
CA TRP A 584 -35.61 60.84 -27.44
C TRP A 584 -36.44 62.01 -27.96
N PHE A 585 -37.69 61.81 -28.40
CA PHE A 585 -38.51 62.92 -28.90
C PHE A 585 -38.80 63.95 -27.81
N ALA A 586 -39.07 63.48 -26.58
CA ALA A 586 -39.28 64.36 -25.43
C ALA A 586 -38.00 65.13 -25.08
N PHE A 587 -36.85 64.46 -25.04
CA PHE A 587 -35.54 65.08 -24.85
C PHE A 587 -35.19 66.08 -25.96
N ALA A 588 -35.45 65.76 -27.23
CA ALA A 588 -35.20 66.64 -28.36
C ALA A 588 -36.02 67.94 -28.29
N ALA A 589 -37.29 67.86 -27.90
CA ALA A 589 -38.13 69.03 -27.67
C ALA A 589 -37.57 69.91 -26.53
N LEU A 590 -37.11 69.29 -25.44
CA LEU A 590 -36.46 70.01 -24.34
C LEU A 590 -35.13 70.64 -24.78
N CYS A 591 -34.32 69.98 -25.59
CA CYS A 591 -33.06 70.53 -26.13
C CYS A 591 -33.32 71.76 -27.02
N VAL A 592 -34.37 71.75 -27.84
CA VAL A 592 -34.79 72.93 -28.63
C VAL A 592 -35.20 74.07 -27.70
N LEU A 593 -36.04 73.80 -26.70
CA LEU A 593 -36.47 74.79 -25.72
C LEU A 593 -35.28 75.38 -24.95
N ALA A 594 -34.36 74.53 -24.48
CA ALA A 594 -33.15 74.94 -23.78
C ALA A 594 -32.25 75.79 -24.69
N GLY A 595 -32.03 75.40 -25.94
CA GLY A 595 -31.24 76.18 -26.90
C GLY A 595 -31.82 77.58 -27.15
N VAL A 596 -33.14 77.69 -27.31
CA VAL A 596 -33.84 78.98 -27.42
C VAL A 596 -33.73 79.81 -26.14
N THR A 597 -33.90 79.17 -24.98
CA THR A 597 -33.80 79.79 -23.65
C THR A 597 -32.39 80.34 -23.41
N PHE A 598 -31.37 79.53 -23.66
CA PHE A 598 -29.97 79.92 -23.48
C PHE A 598 -29.53 81.01 -24.46
N ALA A 599 -30.05 81.00 -25.69
CA ALA A 599 -29.87 82.13 -26.59
C ALA A 599 -30.47 83.42 -26.01
N ALA A 600 -31.69 83.36 -25.47
CA ALA A 600 -32.35 84.55 -24.88
C ALA A 600 -31.56 85.11 -23.69
N VAL A 601 -31.13 84.23 -22.79
CA VAL A 601 -30.35 84.58 -21.60
C VAL A 601 -29.01 85.19 -21.99
N ASN A 602 -28.26 84.54 -22.88
CA ASN A 602 -26.97 85.07 -23.33
C ASN A 602 -27.12 86.39 -24.10
N GLN A 603 -28.18 86.55 -24.89
CA GLN A 603 -28.49 87.84 -25.51
C GLN A 603 -28.69 88.93 -24.46
N ALA A 604 -29.52 88.66 -23.44
CA ALA A 604 -29.84 89.61 -22.38
C ALA A 604 -28.59 90.01 -21.59
N LEU A 605 -27.74 89.03 -21.22
CA LEU A 605 -26.46 89.27 -20.52
C LEU A 605 -25.54 90.17 -21.35
N VAL A 606 -25.33 89.85 -22.63
CA VAL A 606 -24.47 90.64 -23.53
C VAL A 606 -25.08 92.00 -23.85
N ALA A 607 -26.42 92.10 -23.96
CA ALA A 607 -27.12 93.35 -24.18
C ALA A 607 -26.98 94.28 -22.96
N ALA A 608 -27.25 93.79 -21.75
CA ALA A 608 -27.22 94.58 -20.52
C ALA A 608 -25.81 94.95 -20.09
N LEU A 609 -24.89 93.98 -20.06
CA LEU A 609 -23.58 94.09 -19.40
C LEU A 609 -22.40 94.11 -20.38
N ARG A 610 -22.66 94.02 -21.70
CA ARG A 610 -21.65 94.05 -22.76
C ARG A 610 -20.59 92.96 -22.53
N GLY A 611 -19.31 93.34 -22.46
CA GLY A 611 -18.20 92.40 -22.27
C GLY A 611 -18.30 91.62 -20.96
N ILE A 612 -18.83 92.22 -19.89
CA ILE A 612 -19.03 91.56 -18.59
C ILE A 612 -20.08 90.44 -18.70
N GLY A 613 -21.12 90.64 -19.50
CA GLY A 613 -22.15 89.62 -19.73
C GLY A 613 -21.59 88.33 -20.32
N ARG A 614 -20.56 88.41 -21.17
CA ARG A 614 -19.87 87.24 -21.71
C ARG A 614 -19.08 86.48 -20.64
N TRP A 615 -18.45 87.20 -19.72
CA TRP A 615 -17.73 86.60 -18.60
C TRP A 615 -18.67 85.92 -17.61
N ILE A 616 -19.82 86.52 -17.31
CA ILE A 616 -20.86 85.88 -16.49
C ILE A 616 -21.37 84.62 -17.18
N GLY A 617 -21.59 84.65 -18.50
CA GLY A 617 -21.95 83.47 -19.27
C GLY A 617 -20.92 82.34 -19.15
N ALA A 618 -19.62 82.66 -19.19
CA ALA A 618 -18.56 81.69 -18.97
C ALA A 618 -18.52 81.15 -17.53
N LEU A 619 -18.79 81.99 -16.51
CA LEU A 619 -18.87 81.55 -15.12
C LEU A 619 -20.02 80.58 -14.87
N VAL A 620 -21.20 80.80 -15.48
CA VAL A 620 -22.32 79.86 -15.40
C VAL A 620 -21.94 78.48 -15.93
N THR A 621 -21.11 78.40 -16.99
CA THR A 621 -20.56 77.12 -17.47
C THR A 621 -19.72 76.43 -16.40
N VAL A 622 -18.85 77.17 -15.71
CA VAL A 622 -17.97 76.62 -14.67
C VAL A 622 -18.78 76.11 -13.48
N PHE A 623 -19.80 76.85 -13.03
CA PHE A 623 -20.68 76.39 -11.96
C PHE A 623 -21.49 75.15 -12.35
N ALA A 624 -21.97 75.06 -13.60
CA ALA A 624 -22.68 73.89 -14.09
C ALA A 624 -21.77 72.65 -14.12
N ILE A 625 -20.48 72.80 -14.49
CA ILE A 625 -19.49 71.72 -14.39
C ILE A 625 -19.23 71.35 -12.93
N ALA A 626 -18.95 72.33 -12.08
CA ALA A 626 -18.60 72.12 -10.68
C ALA A 626 -19.69 71.36 -9.90
N THR A 627 -20.96 71.64 -10.16
CA THR A 627 -22.11 71.05 -9.44
C THR A 627 -22.74 69.84 -10.14
N GLY A 628 -22.42 69.60 -11.41
CA GLY A 628 -23.02 68.51 -12.20
C GLY A 628 -22.23 67.20 -12.17
N VAL A 629 -20.97 67.23 -11.75
CA VAL A 629 -20.04 66.09 -11.87
C VAL A 629 -20.09 65.16 -10.64
N ILE A 630 -20.18 65.70 -9.43
CA ILE A 630 -20.15 64.92 -8.19
C ILE A 630 -21.13 65.47 -7.15
N SER A 631 -21.62 64.61 -6.24
CA SER A 631 -22.55 65.02 -5.18
C SER A 631 -21.88 65.62 -3.95
N THR A 632 -20.58 65.39 -3.75
CA THR A 632 -19.79 65.92 -2.64
C THR A 632 -19.46 67.42 -2.78
N VAL A 633 -20.30 68.23 -3.43
CA VAL A 633 -20.02 69.66 -3.67
C VAL A 633 -20.52 70.49 -2.48
N PRO A 634 -19.76 71.48 -1.97
CA PRO A 634 -20.18 72.30 -0.83
C PRO A 634 -21.59 72.89 -1.00
N ALA A 635 -22.40 72.86 0.06
CA ALA A 635 -23.81 73.26 0.03
C ALA A 635 -24.07 74.70 -0.49
N TRP A 636 -23.11 75.61 -0.31
CA TRP A 636 -23.23 76.98 -0.82
C TRP A 636 -23.12 77.04 -2.36
N LEU A 637 -22.33 76.16 -2.99
CA LEU A 637 -22.19 76.07 -4.45
C LEU A 637 -23.44 75.47 -5.09
N THR A 638 -24.00 74.42 -4.50
CA THR A 638 -25.24 73.79 -5.00
C THR A 638 -26.44 74.74 -4.89
N SER A 639 -26.52 75.51 -3.81
CA SER A 639 -27.55 76.55 -3.62
C SER A 639 -27.51 77.63 -4.71
N VAL A 640 -26.31 78.11 -5.07
CA VAL A 640 -26.13 79.09 -6.14
C VAL A 640 -26.45 78.49 -7.51
N ALA A 641 -26.00 77.25 -7.75
CA ALA A 641 -26.23 76.58 -9.02
C ALA A 641 -27.71 76.29 -9.30
N GLY A 642 -28.49 75.96 -8.28
CA GLY A 642 -29.93 75.74 -8.40
C GLY A 642 -30.73 76.95 -8.90
N LEU A 643 -30.21 78.18 -8.71
CA LEU A 643 -30.82 79.41 -9.18
C LEU A 643 -30.40 79.81 -10.61
N MET A 644 -29.46 79.09 -11.22
CA MET A 644 -28.91 79.46 -12.53
C MET A 644 -29.89 79.13 -13.67
N PRO A 645 -29.77 79.83 -14.83
CA PRO A 645 -30.59 79.54 -16.01
C PRO A 645 -30.43 78.12 -16.56
N THR A 646 -29.32 77.45 -16.26
CA THR A 646 -29.00 76.09 -16.70
C THR A 646 -29.68 75.01 -15.84
N ALA A 647 -30.04 75.30 -14.58
CA ALA A 647 -30.60 74.31 -13.67
C ALA A 647 -31.96 73.75 -14.11
N PRO A 648 -32.94 74.55 -14.57
CA PRO A 648 -34.21 74.01 -15.04
C PRO A 648 -34.08 73.09 -16.26
N ALA A 649 -33.11 73.37 -17.15
CA ALA A 649 -32.84 72.51 -18.30
C ALA A 649 -32.24 71.17 -17.87
N TYR A 650 -31.26 71.20 -16.96
CA TYR A 650 -30.62 69.99 -16.42
C TYR A 650 -31.63 69.07 -15.72
N GLN A 651 -32.52 69.63 -14.89
CA GLN A 651 -33.56 68.88 -14.21
C GLN A 651 -34.58 68.27 -15.18
N ALA A 652 -34.99 69.02 -16.21
CA ALA A 652 -35.88 68.48 -17.23
C ALA A 652 -35.24 67.34 -18.05
N PHE A 653 -33.94 67.47 -18.36
CA PHE A 653 -33.20 66.46 -19.11
C PHE A 653 -32.98 65.19 -18.28
N ILE A 654 -32.64 65.30 -17.00
CA ILE A 654 -32.57 64.14 -16.11
C ILE A 654 -33.95 63.49 -15.99
N GLY A 655 -34.99 64.27 -15.69
CA GLY A 655 -36.34 63.74 -15.51
C GLY A 655 -36.87 62.94 -16.68
N VAL A 656 -36.54 63.35 -17.92
CA VAL A 656 -36.99 62.66 -19.13
C VAL A 656 -36.15 61.43 -19.47
N LEU A 657 -34.84 61.44 -19.17
CA LEU A 657 -33.93 60.35 -19.53
C LEU A 657 -33.79 59.29 -18.44
N THR A 658 -34.10 59.63 -17.19
CA THR A 658 -33.92 58.74 -16.02
C THR A 658 -35.24 58.40 -15.31
N GLY A 659 -36.33 59.08 -15.66
CA GLY A 659 -37.62 58.91 -14.98
C GLY A 659 -37.72 59.57 -13.61
N ALA A 660 -36.68 60.29 -13.15
CA ALA A 660 -36.61 60.95 -11.84
C ALA A 660 -37.67 62.08 -11.61
N GLY A 661 -38.59 62.30 -12.54
CA GLY A 661 -39.63 63.33 -12.44
C GLY A 661 -39.10 64.75 -12.71
N GLY A 662 -39.87 65.79 -12.37
CA GLY A 662 -39.40 67.19 -12.45
C GLY A 662 -39.41 67.86 -13.84
N VAL A 663 -39.77 67.16 -14.92
CA VAL A 663 -39.82 67.71 -16.29
C VAL A 663 -40.70 68.97 -16.39
N GLY A 664 -41.89 68.96 -15.78
CA GLY A 664 -42.80 70.11 -15.80
C GLY A 664 -42.24 71.35 -15.09
N ALA A 665 -41.55 71.16 -13.96
CA ALA A 665 -40.89 72.25 -13.25
C ALA A 665 -39.74 72.83 -14.08
N GLY A 666 -38.95 71.96 -14.73
CA GLY A 666 -37.86 72.38 -15.60
C GLY A 666 -38.32 73.17 -16.84
N VAL A 667 -39.38 72.71 -17.52
CA VAL A 667 -40.01 73.45 -18.64
C VAL A 667 -40.49 74.82 -18.19
N THR A 668 -41.18 74.89 -17.06
CA THR A 668 -41.69 76.15 -16.49
C THR A 668 -40.53 77.10 -16.20
N GLY A 669 -39.46 76.62 -15.57
CA GLY A 669 -38.27 77.41 -15.28
C GLY A 669 -37.58 77.96 -16.54
N MET A 670 -37.46 77.17 -17.61
CA MET A 670 -36.90 77.61 -18.88
C MET A 670 -37.74 78.71 -19.55
N VAL A 671 -39.07 78.57 -19.53
CA VAL A 671 -39.99 79.59 -20.06
C VAL A 671 -39.86 80.90 -19.26
N VAL A 672 -39.81 80.83 -17.93
CA VAL A 672 -39.62 82.00 -17.06
C VAL A 672 -38.30 82.71 -17.40
N TRP A 673 -37.19 81.97 -17.51
CA TRP A 673 -35.89 82.54 -17.87
C TRP A 673 -35.90 83.19 -19.26
N THR A 674 -36.59 82.58 -20.23
CA THR A 674 -36.74 83.14 -21.57
C THR A 674 -37.50 84.47 -21.54
N VAL A 675 -38.63 84.52 -20.85
CA VAL A 675 -39.46 85.74 -20.75
C VAL A 675 -38.71 86.86 -20.02
N LEU A 676 -38.08 86.56 -18.87
CA LEU A 676 -37.29 87.53 -18.12
C LEU A 676 -36.14 88.10 -18.97
N SER A 677 -35.41 87.23 -19.66
CA SER A 677 -34.29 87.63 -20.53
C SER A 677 -34.76 88.47 -21.72
N PHE A 678 -35.91 88.13 -22.30
CA PHE A 678 -36.50 88.93 -23.36
C PHE A 678 -36.89 90.32 -22.86
N VAL A 679 -37.56 90.43 -21.71
CA VAL A 679 -37.91 91.71 -21.07
C VAL A 679 -36.67 92.57 -20.81
N VAL A 680 -35.60 91.99 -20.25
CA VAL A 680 -34.32 92.69 -20.05
C VAL A 680 -33.78 93.22 -21.38
N THR A 681 -33.82 92.42 -22.44
CA THR A 681 -33.36 92.83 -23.77
C THR A 681 -34.18 93.98 -24.34
N VAL A 682 -35.52 93.94 -24.19
CA VAL A 682 -36.42 95.05 -24.59
C VAL A 682 -36.09 96.34 -23.85
N ILE A 683 -35.87 96.27 -22.54
CA ILE A 683 -35.50 97.43 -21.71
C ILE A 683 -34.17 98.01 -22.17
N VAL A 684 -33.17 97.17 -22.45
CA VAL A 684 -31.86 97.62 -22.94
C VAL A 684 -31.98 98.30 -24.31
N VAL A 685 -32.76 97.72 -25.23
CA VAL A 685 -33.01 98.31 -26.56
C VAL A 685 -33.72 99.66 -26.42
N ALA A 686 -34.74 99.76 -25.57
CA ALA A 686 -35.45 101.00 -25.31
C ALA A 686 -34.52 102.09 -24.75
N ARG A 687 -33.70 101.77 -23.75
CA ARG A 687 -32.71 102.70 -23.17
C ARG A 687 -31.66 103.18 -24.17
N ARG A 688 -31.21 102.31 -25.08
CA ARG A 688 -30.21 102.66 -26.10
C ARG A 688 -30.76 103.52 -27.24
N ARG A 689 -32.08 103.61 -27.40
CA ARG A 689 -32.75 104.48 -28.39
C ARG A 689 -33.01 105.89 -27.87
N THR A 690 -32.96 106.11 -26.56
CA THR A 690 -33.14 107.43 -25.93
C THR A 690 -31.78 108.05 -25.62
N VAL A 691 -31.51 109.25 -26.17
CA VAL A 691 -30.33 110.04 -25.82
C VAL A 691 -30.72 110.99 -24.68
N ALA A 692 -29.97 110.99 -23.58
CA ALA A 692 -30.19 111.97 -22.51
C ALA A 692 -29.85 113.38 -23.02
N ALA A 693 -30.69 114.38 -22.74
CA ALA A 693 -30.49 115.77 -23.17
C ALA A 693 -29.09 116.32 -22.81
N ARG A 694 -28.49 115.85 -21.71
CA ARG A 694 -27.13 116.20 -21.27
C ARG A 694 -26.03 115.76 -22.25
N ALA A 695 -26.23 114.67 -22.99
CA ALA A 695 -25.25 114.17 -23.97
C ALA A 695 -25.28 114.98 -25.28
N PHE A 696 -26.41 115.62 -25.61
CA PHE A 696 -26.51 116.54 -26.75
C PHE A 696 -25.77 117.86 -26.48
N VAL A 697 -25.87 118.39 -25.26
CA VAL A 697 -25.20 119.66 -24.86
C VAL A 697 -23.66 119.51 -24.81
N ALA A 698 -23.16 118.32 -24.47
CA ALA A 698 -21.71 118.07 -24.43
C ALA A 698 -21.07 117.91 -25.82
N ALA A 699 -21.83 117.51 -26.85
CA ALA A 699 -21.30 117.30 -28.21
C ALA A 699 -21.22 118.59 -29.04
N SER A 700 -21.99 119.63 -28.69
CA SER A 700 -21.94 120.95 -29.33
C SER A 700 -20.79 121.86 -28.85
N ALA A 701 -19.96 121.40 -27.90
CA ALA A 701 -18.89 122.19 -27.29
C ALA A 701 -17.48 121.72 -27.70
N LEU A 702 -17.25 121.47 -28.99
CA LEU A 702 -15.90 121.29 -29.56
C LEU A 702 -15.61 122.43 -30.55
N PRO A 703 -14.53 123.22 -30.36
CA PRO A 703 -14.15 124.28 -31.29
C PRO A 703 -13.60 123.71 -32.61
N ALA A 704 -13.79 124.48 -33.69
CA ALA A 704 -13.48 124.15 -35.09
C ALA A 704 -12.00 123.89 -35.37
#